data_AF-A0A1R3I4E4-F1
#
_entry.id   AF-A0A1R3I4E4-F1
#
_cell.length_a   1.000
_cell.length_b   1.000
_cell.length_c   1.000
_cell.angle_alpha   90.00
_cell.angle_beta   90.00
_cell.angle_gamma   90.00
#
_symmetry.space_group_name_H-M   'P 1'
#
loop_
_entity.id
_entity.type
_entity.pdbx_description
1 polymer ?
#
loop_
_entity_poly.entity_id
_entity_poly.type
_entity_poly.pdbx_seq_one_letter_code
_entity_poly.pdbx_strand_id
1 'polypeptide(L)'
;MASAKKKATLPSSCCAAPAAADSAVSAAPAAAAASSGNAVQEWTVASTDRRDDQRASKTSMASLIRPVDPLPDSSTAATPSAKGVQVLTRPQTSHPLDPLSAAEISVAIATVRAAGATPEVRDSMRFVEVVLLEPPKHVVALADAYFFPPFQPSLLPRTKGGPVIPTKLPPRRARLVVYNKKSNETSLWIVELSEVHAVTRGGHHRGKVISTQVVPDVQPPMDAMEYAECEAIVKDYPPFREAMKKRGIEDMDLVMVDPWCVGYHSDADAPSRRLAKPLIFCRTESDCPMENGYARPVEGIYVRVDMQKMEVIEFEDRKFVPLPPADPLRNYTAGETRGGVDRSDVKPLQIIQPEGPSFRVNGHFVEWQKWNFRIGFTPKEGLVIYSVAYVDGSRGRRPVAHRLSFVEMVVPYGDPNDPHYRKNAFDAGEDGLGKNAHSLKKGCDCLGYIKYFDAHFTNFTGGVETIDNCVCLHEEDHGILWKHQDWRTGLAEVRRSRRLTVSFICTVANYEYGFYWHFYQDGKIEAEVKLTGILSLGALQPGESRKYGTMIAPGLYAPVHQHFFVARMDMAVDCKPGEAFNQVVEVNAEVEKPGENNVHNNAFYAEETLLKSELQAMRDCNPLSARHWIVRNTRTVNRTGQLTGYKLVPGSNCLPLAGSEAKFLRRAAFLKHNLWVTRYAPDEMFPGGEFPNQNPRVGEGLATWVKKDRPLEETDIVLWYVFGITHVPRLEDWPVMPVERIGFMLMPHGFFNCSPAVDVPPNACELETKDSEIKENAVAKPVQNGSEQDDKSPAIEEFVRNDAKIFRFCRSKCHKNFKMKRNPRKVKWTKAYRRLHGKDMTQDSTFEFERKRNRPERYDRNLAENTLKAIKKIDKMRSDRSSDYIKNRLKAGKVQRKREARKQLEQEIHLVKAPLALAEDSSLRLPKVKVNVTQTQTEENQRMEE
;
A
#
# COMPACT_ATOMS: atom_id res chain seq x y z
N MET A 1 -10.24 63.75 -4.34
CA MET A 1 -9.13 64.63 -3.87
C MET A 1 -8.35 63.88 -2.79
N ALA A 2 -7.21 64.40 -2.32
CA ALA A 2 -6.35 63.77 -1.29
C ALA A 2 -6.90 63.98 0.15
N SER A 3 -6.35 63.48 1.26
CA SER A 3 -5.05 62.79 1.49
C SER A 3 -5.00 61.97 2.80
N ALA A 4 -4.07 61.00 2.88
CA ALA A 4 -3.09 60.68 3.95
C ALA A 4 -3.33 61.04 5.47
N LYS A 5 -2.78 60.36 6.50
CA LYS A 5 -1.93 59.14 6.66
C LYS A 5 -1.73 58.72 8.15
N LYS A 6 -1.34 57.44 8.36
CA LYS A 6 -0.40 56.87 9.38
C LYS A 6 -0.78 56.64 10.89
N LYS A 7 -0.68 55.34 11.26
CA LYS A 7 0.15 54.69 12.32
C LYS A 7 0.32 55.28 13.75
N ALA A 8 0.18 54.39 14.75
CA ALA A 8 0.92 54.37 16.03
C ALA A 8 1.16 52.90 16.51
N THR A 9 1.94 52.70 17.58
CA THR A 9 2.39 51.36 18.07
C THR A 9 2.40 51.31 19.62
N LEU A 10 2.42 50.09 20.21
CA LEU A 10 2.58 49.82 21.66
C LEU A 10 3.94 50.30 22.23
N PRO A 11 4.06 50.56 23.55
CA PRO A 11 4.62 49.55 24.48
C PRO A 11 4.03 49.53 25.93
N SER A 12 4.71 48.80 26.84
CA SER A 12 4.37 48.33 28.21
C SER A 12 4.64 49.30 29.39
N SER A 13 4.10 49.03 30.61
CA SER A 13 4.87 48.82 31.89
C SER A 13 4.08 48.86 33.22
N CYS A 14 4.21 47.79 34.03
CA CYS A 14 4.28 47.60 35.51
C CYS A 14 3.65 48.52 36.61
N CYS A 15 2.98 47.83 37.57
CA CYS A 15 3.06 47.90 39.06
C CYS A 15 2.58 49.10 39.92
N ALA A 16 1.76 48.78 40.96
CA ALA A 16 1.60 49.55 42.22
C ALA A 16 0.98 48.69 43.37
N ALA A 17 1.24 49.07 44.63
CA ALA A 17 0.68 48.56 45.93
C ALA A 17 0.99 49.64 47.03
N PRO A 18 0.78 49.48 48.37
CA PRO A 18 0.00 48.50 49.18
C PRO A 18 -0.91 49.17 50.28
N ALA A 19 -1.57 48.38 51.16
CA ALA A 19 -2.05 48.76 52.52
C ALA A 19 -2.50 47.51 53.34
N ALA A 20 -2.62 47.59 54.68
CA ALA A 20 -2.93 46.45 55.59
C ALA A 20 -3.51 46.85 56.96
N ALA A 21 -4.14 45.91 57.71
CA ALA A 21 -4.06 45.72 59.20
C ALA A 21 -5.15 44.74 59.78
N ASP A 22 -4.72 43.81 60.66
CA ASP A 22 -5.26 43.33 61.98
C ASP A 22 -6.77 43.06 62.23
N SER A 23 -7.24 42.20 63.17
CA SER A 23 -6.67 41.41 64.31
C SER A 23 -7.48 40.11 64.60
N ALA A 24 -7.25 39.39 65.72
CA ALA A 24 -7.73 38.00 66.01
C ALA A 24 -8.41 37.82 67.41
N VAL A 25 -8.89 36.61 67.79
CA VAL A 25 -8.83 35.99 69.17
C VAL A 25 -9.60 34.64 69.35
N SER A 26 -8.94 33.61 69.94
CA SER A 26 -9.46 32.39 70.64
C SER A 26 -10.26 31.31 69.83
N ALA A 27 -10.40 30.03 70.23
CA ALA A 27 -9.99 29.26 71.44
C ALA A 27 -9.74 27.74 71.12
N ALA A 28 -9.30 26.94 72.11
CA ALA A 28 -9.14 25.46 72.10
C ALA A 28 -9.64 24.86 73.46
N PRO A 29 -9.69 23.51 73.76
CA PRO A 29 -8.53 22.58 73.77
C PRO A 29 -8.79 21.04 73.60
N ALA A 30 -7.69 20.26 73.70
CA ALA A 30 -7.53 18.96 74.42
C ALA A 30 -7.29 17.60 73.68
N ALA A 31 -6.16 16.95 74.02
CA ALA A 31 -5.85 15.50 74.12
C ALA A 31 -5.89 14.58 72.85
N ALA A 32 -5.01 13.56 72.65
CA ALA A 32 -3.75 13.15 73.31
C ALA A 32 -2.86 12.26 72.38
N ALA A 33 -1.70 11.78 72.90
CA ALA A 33 -0.57 11.09 72.23
C ALA A 33 -0.88 9.66 71.65
N ALA A 34 0.01 8.87 71.04
CA ALA A 34 1.49 8.72 71.07
C ALA A 34 1.99 7.78 69.91
N SER A 35 3.29 7.57 69.58
CA SER A 35 4.54 8.37 69.66
C SER A 35 5.76 7.61 69.05
N SER A 36 6.71 8.31 68.40
CA SER A 36 8.14 7.92 68.12
C SER A 36 8.46 6.69 67.22
N GLY A 37 9.61 6.64 66.50
CA GLY A 37 10.70 7.62 66.35
C GLY A 37 11.86 7.16 65.43
N ASN A 38 12.78 8.08 65.10
CA ASN A 38 13.98 7.83 64.25
C ASN A 38 15.20 7.38 65.06
N ALA A 39 16.11 6.60 64.45
CA ALA A 39 17.54 6.57 64.78
C ALA A 39 18.39 6.08 63.61
N VAL A 40 19.65 6.54 63.54
CA VAL A 40 20.67 6.24 62.50
C VAL A 40 21.84 5.50 63.16
N GLN A 41 22.45 4.51 62.49
CA GLN A 41 23.91 4.31 62.56
C GLN A 41 24.50 3.34 61.51
N GLU A 42 25.78 3.56 61.21
CA GLU A 42 26.65 2.73 60.38
C GLU A 42 27.33 1.62 61.21
N TRP A 43 27.88 0.57 60.57
CA TRP A 43 29.29 0.15 60.79
C TRP A 43 29.79 -0.96 59.84
N THR A 44 31.10 -1.23 59.92
CA THR A 44 31.91 -1.91 58.88
C THR A 44 32.55 -3.25 59.30
N VAL A 45 32.64 -4.15 58.30
CA VAL A 45 33.69 -5.16 58.01
C VAL A 45 34.63 -5.69 59.14
N ALA A 46 34.48 -6.98 59.47
CA ALA A 46 35.55 -8.00 59.64
C ALA A 46 34.84 -9.40 59.67
N SER A 47 35.25 -10.52 59.05
CA SER A 47 36.51 -11.13 58.59
C SER A 47 37.18 -12.12 59.57
N THR A 48 37.38 -13.37 59.09
CA THR A 48 38.24 -14.47 59.59
C THR A 48 38.03 -15.65 58.60
N ASP A 49 38.98 -16.06 57.74
CA ASP A 49 40.28 -16.74 57.99
C ASP A 49 40.03 -18.13 58.64
N ARG A 50 40.35 -19.30 58.04
CA ARG A 50 41.60 -19.79 57.39
C ARG A 50 41.31 -20.83 56.28
N ARG A 51 42.04 -20.91 55.14
CA ARG A 51 43.42 -21.43 54.88
C ARG A 51 43.58 -22.94 55.15
N ASP A 52 44.36 -23.73 54.40
CA ASP A 52 45.09 -23.60 53.11
C ASP A 52 45.44 -25.02 52.62
N ASP A 53 45.74 -25.24 51.32
CA ASP A 53 47.10 -25.61 50.84
C ASP A 53 47.15 -25.92 49.32
N GLN A 54 48.36 -25.91 48.73
CA GLN A 54 48.62 -26.19 47.31
C GLN A 54 49.65 -27.29 47.10
N ARG A 55 49.52 -28.11 46.04
CA ARG A 55 50.63 -28.34 45.08
C ARG A 55 50.27 -29.09 43.79
N ALA A 56 51.09 -28.86 42.77
CA ALA A 56 50.91 -29.29 41.39
C ALA A 56 51.58 -30.63 41.05
N SER A 57 51.13 -31.25 39.95
CA SER A 57 52.02 -31.93 38.99
C SER A 57 51.37 -32.03 37.60
N LYS A 58 52.13 -32.52 36.61
CA LYS A 58 51.77 -32.66 35.18
C LYS A 58 51.58 -34.14 34.79
N THR A 59 50.95 -34.40 33.63
CA THR A 59 51.50 -35.19 32.48
C THR A 59 50.57 -36.25 31.86
N SER A 60 50.45 -36.20 30.52
CA SER A 60 50.12 -37.26 29.53
C SER A 60 48.72 -37.92 29.46
N MET A 61 48.37 -38.30 28.22
CA MET A 61 47.21 -39.11 27.83
C MET A 61 47.42 -40.61 28.08
N ALA A 62 46.32 -41.35 28.22
CA ALA A 62 46.20 -42.70 27.68
C ALA A 62 44.74 -42.99 27.26
N SER A 63 44.55 -43.78 26.21
CA SER A 63 43.27 -44.37 25.82
C SER A 63 43.17 -45.79 26.35
N LEU A 64 41.95 -46.32 26.56
CA LEU A 64 41.64 -47.74 26.35
C LEU A 64 40.12 -48.00 26.25
N ILE A 65 39.74 -49.09 25.58
CA ILE A 65 38.37 -49.51 25.23
C ILE A 65 38.28 -51.04 25.41
N ARG A 66 37.06 -51.61 25.50
CA ARG A 66 36.65 -53.05 25.38
C ARG A 66 36.66 -53.85 26.70
N PRO A 67 36.09 -55.09 26.75
CA PRO A 67 35.26 -55.84 25.77
C PRO A 67 33.77 -55.95 26.28
N VAL A 68 32.87 -56.92 26.02
CA VAL A 68 32.87 -58.29 25.44
C VAL A 68 31.53 -58.58 24.71
N ASP A 69 31.59 -59.22 23.53
CA ASP A 69 30.52 -59.88 22.75
C ASP A 69 30.57 -61.42 22.99
N PRO A 70 29.53 -62.29 22.76
CA PRO A 70 28.75 -62.36 21.48
C PRO A 70 27.33 -63.05 21.46
N LEU A 71 26.60 -62.91 20.32
CA LEU A 71 25.77 -63.94 19.60
C LEU A 71 24.52 -64.61 20.25
N PRO A 72 23.64 -65.35 19.49
CA PRO A 72 23.73 -65.79 18.09
C PRO A 72 22.60 -65.35 17.11
N ASP A 73 22.86 -65.57 15.82
CA ASP A 73 21.95 -65.34 14.69
C ASP A 73 20.85 -66.41 14.53
N SER A 74 19.74 -66.04 13.85
CA SER A 74 19.45 -66.55 12.48
C SER A 74 18.10 -66.04 11.96
N SER A 75 17.85 -66.28 10.66
CA SER A 75 16.79 -65.65 9.87
C SER A 75 15.54 -66.51 9.70
N THR A 76 14.35 -65.88 9.72
CA THR A 76 13.32 -66.00 8.67
C THR A 76 12.26 -64.91 8.84
N ALA A 77 11.37 -64.71 7.86
CA ALA A 77 10.67 -63.45 7.66
C ALA A 77 9.15 -63.46 7.98
N ALA A 78 8.69 -62.39 8.63
CA ALA A 78 7.30 -61.91 8.58
C ALA A 78 7.29 -60.37 8.72
N THR A 79 6.49 -59.68 7.90
CA THR A 79 6.55 -58.20 7.77
C THR A 79 5.40 -57.50 8.50
N PRO A 80 5.69 -56.50 9.37
CA PRO A 80 4.74 -55.43 9.67
C PRO A 80 5.06 -54.18 8.84
N SER A 81 4.02 -53.54 8.30
CA SER A 81 4.15 -52.30 7.51
C SER A 81 4.79 -51.16 8.32
N ALA A 82 5.85 -50.57 7.77
CA ALA A 82 6.29 -49.24 8.19
C ALA A 82 5.23 -48.20 7.82
N LYS A 83 4.41 -47.80 8.81
CA LYS A 83 3.52 -46.65 8.69
C LYS A 83 4.35 -45.38 8.52
N GLY A 84 4.60 -44.99 7.27
CA GLY A 84 5.11 -43.67 6.95
C GLY A 84 4.19 -42.60 7.55
N VAL A 85 4.77 -41.48 7.98
CA VAL A 85 4.00 -40.34 8.52
C VAL A 85 2.98 -39.92 7.47
N GLN A 86 1.69 -40.13 7.77
CA GLN A 86 0.63 -39.60 6.92
C GLN A 86 0.70 -38.07 6.99
N VAL A 87 1.13 -37.46 5.89
CA VAL A 87 0.91 -36.04 5.65
C VAL A 87 -0.59 -35.85 5.50
N LEU A 88 -1.26 -35.51 6.61
CA LEU A 88 -2.66 -35.15 6.63
C LEU A 88 -2.87 -34.00 5.63
N THR A 89 -3.55 -34.29 4.53
CA THR A 89 -3.91 -33.30 3.52
C THR A 89 -4.82 -32.26 4.17
N ARG A 90 -4.28 -31.08 4.45
CA ARG A 90 -4.99 -29.94 5.04
C ARG A 90 -6.26 -29.67 4.22
N PRO A 91 -7.49 -29.84 4.76
CA PRO A 91 -8.73 -29.64 4.00
C PRO A 91 -8.99 -28.19 3.57
N GLN A 92 -8.22 -27.21 4.09
CA GLN A 92 -8.23 -25.83 3.61
C GLN A 92 -6.84 -25.44 3.09
N THR A 93 -6.82 -24.88 1.89
CA THR A 93 -5.61 -24.47 1.15
C THR A 93 -5.30 -22.99 1.27
N SER A 94 -6.31 -22.14 1.55
CA SER A 94 -6.18 -20.69 1.77
C SER A 94 -6.41 -20.30 3.23
N HIS A 95 -5.83 -19.18 3.63
CA HIS A 95 -6.02 -18.60 4.96
C HIS A 95 -7.36 -17.86 5.06
N PRO A 96 -8.00 -17.80 6.24
CA PRO A 96 -9.21 -17.00 6.45
C PRO A 96 -9.07 -15.50 6.20
N LEU A 97 -7.84 -14.95 6.13
CA LEU A 97 -7.55 -13.54 5.79
C LEU A 97 -7.04 -13.30 4.35
N ASP A 98 -6.85 -14.34 3.54
CA ASP A 98 -6.54 -14.11 2.12
C ASP A 98 -7.77 -13.45 1.46
N PRO A 99 -7.63 -12.50 0.52
CA PRO A 99 -8.77 -11.87 -0.18
C PRO A 99 -9.76 -12.88 -0.79
N LEU A 100 -10.97 -12.43 -1.13
CA LEU A 100 -11.89 -13.28 -1.89
C LEU A 100 -11.34 -13.54 -3.29
N SER A 101 -11.27 -14.81 -3.66
CA SER A 101 -10.97 -15.20 -5.05
C SER A 101 -12.12 -14.82 -5.99
N ALA A 102 -11.81 -14.62 -7.27
CA ALA A 102 -12.82 -14.36 -8.31
C ALA A 102 -13.97 -15.41 -8.32
N ALA A 103 -13.67 -16.66 -7.97
CA ALA A 103 -14.67 -17.72 -7.84
C ALA A 103 -15.59 -17.52 -6.60
N GLU A 104 -15.03 -17.14 -5.45
CA GLU A 104 -15.83 -16.83 -4.25
C GLU A 104 -16.73 -15.61 -4.45
N ILE A 105 -16.22 -14.55 -5.10
CA ILE A 105 -17.01 -13.38 -5.48
C ILE A 105 -18.18 -13.78 -6.40
N SER A 106 -17.91 -14.57 -7.43
CA SER A 106 -18.95 -15.12 -8.34
C SER A 106 -20.02 -15.91 -7.57
N VAL A 107 -19.63 -16.75 -6.61
CA VAL A 107 -20.54 -17.55 -5.79
C VAL A 107 -21.37 -16.67 -4.86
N ALA A 108 -20.79 -15.65 -4.25
CA ALA A 108 -21.49 -14.70 -3.39
C ALA A 108 -22.58 -13.94 -4.15
N ILE A 109 -22.23 -13.40 -5.33
CA ILE A 109 -23.16 -12.67 -6.22
C ILE A 109 -24.28 -13.59 -6.72
N ALA A 110 -23.95 -14.78 -7.20
CA ALA A 110 -24.94 -15.75 -7.67
C ALA A 110 -25.90 -16.17 -6.55
N THR A 111 -25.42 -16.30 -5.31
CA THR A 111 -26.23 -16.66 -4.14
C THR A 111 -27.22 -15.55 -3.77
N VAL A 112 -26.77 -14.29 -3.71
CA VAL A 112 -27.69 -13.16 -3.42
C VAL A 112 -28.69 -12.94 -4.55
N ARG A 113 -28.26 -13.04 -5.82
CA ARG A 113 -29.20 -12.93 -6.95
C ARG A 113 -30.22 -14.06 -6.97
N ALA A 114 -29.83 -15.30 -6.63
CA ALA A 114 -30.79 -16.39 -6.50
C ALA A 114 -31.82 -16.16 -5.37
N ALA A 115 -31.43 -15.45 -4.30
CA ALA A 115 -32.30 -15.10 -3.17
C ALA A 115 -33.29 -13.95 -3.47
N GLY A 116 -33.13 -13.20 -4.57
CA GLY A 116 -34.10 -12.18 -4.98
C GLY A 116 -35.47 -12.81 -5.30
N ALA A 117 -36.56 -12.21 -4.80
CA ALA A 117 -37.89 -12.82 -4.84
C ALA A 117 -38.50 -12.96 -6.25
N THR A 118 -38.32 -11.96 -7.11
CA THR A 118 -38.85 -11.94 -8.49
C THR A 118 -37.75 -11.59 -9.50
N PRO A 119 -37.90 -11.89 -10.80
CA PRO A 119 -36.92 -11.54 -11.82
C PRO A 119 -36.58 -10.04 -11.83
N GLU A 120 -37.58 -9.18 -11.70
CA GLU A 120 -37.40 -7.72 -11.75
C GLU A 120 -36.56 -7.21 -10.57
N VAL A 121 -36.66 -7.85 -9.40
CA VAL A 121 -35.80 -7.57 -8.25
C VAL A 121 -34.36 -8.03 -8.52
N ARG A 122 -34.17 -9.20 -9.14
CA ARG A 122 -32.85 -9.75 -9.49
C ARG A 122 -32.12 -8.91 -10.53
N ASP A 123 -32.86 -8.36 -11.48
CA ASP A 123 -32.33 -7.54 -12.56
C ASP A 123 -32.15 -6.06 -12.15
N SER A 124 -32.80 -5.61 -11.07
CA SER A 124 -32.59 -4.30 -10.45
C SER A 124 -31.47 -4.27 -9.40
N MET A 125 -31.02 -5.43 -8.89
CA MET A 125 -29.85 -5.54 -8.00
C MET A 125 -28.58 -5.00 -8.68
N ARG A 126 -27.83 -4.20 -7.93
CA ARG A 126 -26.50 -3.70 -8.28
C ARG A 126 -25.52 -3.96 -7.14
N PHE A 127 -24.37 -4.52 -7.47
CA PHE A 127 -23.38 -5.00 -6.51
C PHE A 127 -22.30 -3.93 -6.38
N VAL A 128 -22.34 -3.15 -5.30
CA VAL A 128 -21.40 -2.02 -5.08
C VAL A 128 -20.11 -2.53 -4.42
N GLU A 129 -20.23 -3.51 -3.53
CA GLU A 129 -19.11 -4.13 -2.82
C GLU A 129 -19.37 -5.63 -2.65
N VAL A 130 -18.32 -6.45 -2.83
CA VAL A 130 -18.25 -7.84 -2.37
C VAL A 130 -16.86 -8.06 -1.76
N VAL A 131 -16.80 -8.23 -0.44
CA VAL A 131 -15.54 -8.36 0.32
C VAL A 131 -15.57 -9.55 1.25
N LEU A 132 -14.39 -9.97 1.69
CA LEU A 132 -14.25 -10.90 2.81
C LEU A 132 -14.89 -10.28 4.06
N LEU A 133 -15.83 -10.98 4.69
CA LEU A 133 -16.20 -10.67 6.06
C LEU A 133 -15.06 -11.13 6.96
N GLU A 134 -14.34 -10.19 7.55
CA GLU A 134 -13.12 -10.50 8.32
C GLU A 134 -13.41 -11.50 9.46
N PRO A 135 -12.62 -12.58 9.56
CA PRO A 135 -12.79 -13.58 10.60
C PRO A 135 -12.39 -13.01 11.98
N PRO A 136 -13.10 -13.36 13.07
CA PRO A 136 -12.75 -12.89 14.41
C PRO A 136 -11.30 -13.20 14.80
N LYS A 137 -10.67 -12.35 15.61
CA LYS A 137 -9.23 -12.43 15.98
C LYS A 137 -8.79 -13.83 16.47
N HIS A 138 -9.65 -14.55 17.19
CA HIS A 138 -9.35 -15.92 17.64
C HIS A 138 -9.30 -16.94 16.48
N VAL A 139 -10.10 -16.76 15.42
CA VAL A 139 -10.08 -17.59 14.21
C VAL A 139 -8.81 -17.33 13.40
N VAL A 140 -8.38 -16.06 13.31
CA VAL A 140 -7.09 -15.69 12.69
C VAL A 140 -5.93 -16.41 13.39
N ALA A 141 -5.92 -16.43 14.71
CA ALA A 141 -4.88 -17.10 15.49
C ALA A 141 -4.86 -18.62 15.35
N LEU A 142 -6.04 -19.25 15.33
CA LEU A 142 -6.16 -20.69 15.05
C LEU A 142 -5.66 -21.01 13.63
N ALA A 143 -5.87 -20.10 12.67
CA ALA A 143 -5.39 -20.25 11.30
C ALA A 143 -3.87 -20.03 11.17
N ASP A 144 -3.29 -18.98 11.75
CA ASP A 144 -1.84 -18.77 11.79
C ASP A 144 -1.12 -20.01 12.40
N ALA A 145 -1.66 -20.56 13.49
CA ALA A 145 -1.16 -21.78 14.11
C ALA A 145 -1.34 -23.04 13.24
N TYR A 146 -2.46 -23.16 12.53
CA TYR A 146 -2.73 -24.25 11.59
C TYR A 146 -1.80 -24.22 10.38
N PHE A 147 -1.51 -23.03 9.83
CA PHE A 147 -0.74 -22.89 8.59
C PHE A 147 0.78 -22.95 8.78
N PHE A 148 1.34 -22.42 9.88
CA PHE A 148 2.78 -22.18 10.05
C PHE A 148 3.47 -22.97 11.20
N PRO A 149 3.42 -24.32 11.27
CA PRO A 149 4.16 -25.08 12.27
C PRO A 149 5.69 -24.93 12.10
N PRO A 150 6.49 -24.82 13.19
CA PRO A 150 6.10 -24.87 14.60
C PRO A 150 5.77 -23.48 15.18
N PHE A 151 4.63 -22.91 14.79
CA PHE A 151 3.94 -21.85 15.53
C PHE A 151 3.86 -22.27 17.00
N GLN A 152 4.35 -21.42 17.92
CA GLN A 152 4.56 -21.87 19.29
C GLN A 152 3.24 -22.32 19.94
N PRO A 153 3.17 -23.51 20.56
CA PRO A 153 1.99 -23.97 21.31
C PRO A 153 1.61 -23.10 22.54
N SER A 154 2.37 -22.04 22.81
CA SER A 154 2.10 -20.98 23.79
C SER A 154 1.08 -19.94 23.30
N LEU A 155 0.79 -19.88 21.99
CA LEU A 155 -0.13 -18.92 21.36
C LEU A 155 -1.57 -19.44 21.24
N LEU A 156 -1.86 -20.65 21.74
CA LEU A 156 -3.20 -21.24 21.78
C LEU A 156 -3.64 -21.48 23.24
N PRO A 157 -4.91 -21.25 23.59
CA PRO A 157 -5.42 -21.51 24.93
C PRO A 157 -5.19 -22.96 25.36
N ARG A 158 -4.50 -23.15 26.51
CA ARG A 158 -4.25 -24.48 27.08
C ARG A 158 -5.51 -25.01 27.75
N THR A 159 -6.17 -25.97 27.11
CA THR A 159 -7.16 -26.82 27.79
C THR A 159 -6.45 -27.89 28.63
N LYS A 160 -7.20 -28.63 29.48
CA LYS A 160 -6.64 -29.78 30.24
C LYS A 160 -6.11 -30.91 29.33
N GLY A 161 -6.41 -30.92 28.03
CA GLY A 161 -5.85 -31.84 27.03
C GLY A 161 -4.77 -31.23 26.14
N GLY A 162 -4.31 -30.00 26.42
CA GLY A 162 -3.39 -29.25 25.56
C GLY A 162 -4.10 -28.30 24.57
N PRO A 163 -3.37 -27.78 23.56
CA PRO A 163 -3.92 -26.88 22.56
C PRO A 163 -4.64 -27.66 21.44
N VAL A 164 -5.96 -27.49 21.34
CA VAL A 164 -6.77 -28.12 20.29
C VAL A 164 -6.66 -27.30 19.01
N ILE A 165 -5.77 -27.68 18.10
CA ILE A 165 -5.78 -27.16 16.73
C ILE A 165 -6.99 -27.75 15.99
N PRO A 166 -7.91 -26.94 15.43
CA PRO A 166 -9.06 -27.44 14.71
C PRO A 166 -8.65 -28.24 13.46
N THR A 167 -9.31 -29.37 13.22
CA THR A 167 -9.13 -30.16 11.98
C THR A 167 -9.72 -29.45 10.75
N LYS A 168 -10.62 -28.49 10.96
CA LYS A 168 -11.21 -27.60 9.95
C LYS A 168 -11.45 -26.23 10.60
N LEU A 169 -11.06 -25.15 9.91
CA LEU A 169 -11.34 -23.77 10.30
C LEU A 169 -12.78 -23.40 9.88
N PRO A 170 -13.42 -22.38 10.48
CA PRO A 170 -14.74 -21.89 10.07
C PRO A 170 -14.83 -21.58 8.57
N PRO A 171 -16.02 -21.69 7.95
CA PRO A 171 -16.20 -21.34 6.54
C PRO A 171 -15.94 -19.86 6.32
N ARG A 172 -15.31 -19.52 5.19
CA ARG A 172 -15.15 -18.13 4.74
C ARG A 172 -16.52 -17.53 4.42
N ARG A 173 -16.68 -16.24 4.69
CA ARG A 173 -17.92 -15.50 4.47
C ARG A 173 -17.63 -14.27 3.63
N ALA A 174 -18.53 -13.96 2.70
CA ALA A 174 -18.55 -12.70 1.96
C ALA A 174 -19.56 -11.75 2.59
N ARG A 175 -19.18 -10.48 2.72
CA ARG A 175 -20.09 -9.34 2.95
C ARG A 175 -20.35 -8.67 1.60
N LEU A 176 -21.60 -8.31 1.33
CA LEU A 176 -21.98 -7.61 0.09
C LEU A 176 -22.78 -6.36 0.42
N VAL A 177 -22.49 -5.27 -0.30
CA VAL A 177 -23.34 -4.07 -0.38
C VAL A 177 -24.11 -4.15 -1.70
N VAL A 178 -25.43 -4.24 -1.61
CA VAL A 178 -26.32 -4.37 -2.77
C VAL A 178 -27.32 -3.21 -2.80
N TYR A 179 -27.20 -2.39 -3.84
CA TYR A 179 -28.14 -1.32 -4.18
C TYR A 179 -29.25 -1.88 -5.09
N ASN A 180 -30.47 -1.34 -4.99
CA ASN A 180 -31.58 -1.70 -5.86
C ASN A 180 -32.00 -0.48 -6.70
N LYS A 181 -31.65 -0.45 -7.99
CA LYS A 181 -31.96 0.68 -8.89
C LYS A 181 -33.48 0.88 -9.11
N LYS A 182 -34.33 -0.09 -8.73
CA LYS A 182 -35.81 0.02 -8.83
C LYS A 182 -36.46 0.58 -7.56
N SER A 183 -36.04 0.17 -6.36
CA SER A 183 -36.62 0.63 -5.09
C SER A 183 -35.81 1.74 -4.39
N ASN A 184 -34.63 2.08 -4.90
CA ASN A 184 -33.62 2.95 -4.26
C ASN A 184 -33.05 2.41 -2.92
N GLU A 185 -33.39 1.18 -2.55
CA GLU A 185 -32.96 0.57 -1.29
C GLU A 185 -31.49 0.13 -1.34
N THR A 186 -30.80 0.23 -0.21
CA THR A 186 -29.46 -0.34 -0.01
C THR A 186 -29.53 -1.45 1.03
N SER A 187 -28.85 -2.56 0.77
CA SER A 187 -28.92 -3.75 1.61
C SER A 187 -27.56 -4.38 1.85
N LEU A 188 -27.33 -4.84 3.08
CA LEU A 188 -26.17 -5.59 3.51
C LEU A 188 -26.51 -7.08 3.53
N TRP A 189 -25.67 -7.90 2.90
CA TRP A 189 -25.82 -9.35 2.85
C TRP A 189 -24.57 -10.04 3.41
N ILE A 190 -24.76 -11.13 4.15
CA ILE A 190 -23.68 -12.04 4.54
C ILE A 190 -23.93 -13.40 3.88
N VAL A 191 -22.99 -13.85 3.06
CA VAL A 191 -23.02 -15.15 2.39
C VAL A 191 -21.91 -16.04 2.94
N GLU A 192 -22.26 -17.23 3.39
CA GLU A 192 -21.32 -18.30 3.74
C GLU A 192 -20.95 -19.10 2.49
N LEU A 193 -19.64 -19.30 2.29
CA LEU A 193 -19.07 -19.87 1.08
C LEU A 193 -18.80 -21.36 1.31
N SER A 194 -19.70 -22.23 0.83
CA SER A 194 -19.46 -23.68 0.83
C SER A 194 -18.39 -24.04 -0.20
N GLU A 195 -17.58 -25.05 0.12
CA GLU A 195 -16.42 -25.56 -0.62
C GLU A 195 -16.41 -25.28 -2.14
N VAL A 196 -15.70 -24.22 -2.53
CA VAL A 196 -15.49 -23.80 -3.93
C VAL A 196 -14.50 -24.77 -4.60
N HIS A 197 -14.97 -25.98 -4.89
CA HIS A 197 -14.22 -26.97 -5.65
C HIS A 197 -13.96 -26.45 -7.06
N ALA A 198 -12.69 -26.17 -7.35
CA ALA A 198 -12.25 -25.77 -8.68
C ALA A 198 -12.48 -26.91 -9.68
N VAL A 199 -13.00 -26.57 -10.86
CA VAL A 199 -13.14 -27.45 -12.04
C VAL A 199 -14.09 -28.64 -11.86
N THR A 200 -15.40 -28.39 -11.80
CA THR A 200 -16.42 -29.39 -12.19
C THR A 200 -17.39 -28.82 -13.23
N ARG A 201 -17.64 -29.59 -14.30
CA ARG A 201 -18.57 -29.23 -15.38
C ARG A 201 -19.99 -29.65 -14.98
N GLY A 202 -20.60 -28.93 -14.05
CA GLY A 202 -21.92 -29.23 -13.49
C GLY A 202 -22.35 -28.15 -12.51
N GLY A 203 -23.08 -27.15 -12.98
CA GLY A 203 -23.26 -25.89 -12.27
C GLY A 203 -24.21 -25.95 -11.07
N HIS A 204 -23.68 -26.20 -9.87
CA HIS A 204 -24.29 -25.82 -8.59
C HIS A 204 -23.20 -25.47 -7.55
N HIS A 205 -22.48 -24.36 -7.76
CA HIS A 205 -21.70 -23.77 -6.67
C HIS A 205 -22.67 -23.18 -5.62
N ARG A 206 -22.55 -23.58 -4.36
CA ARG A 206 -23.53 -23.26 -3.30
C ARG A 206 -22.94 -22.30 -2.28
N GLY A 207 -23.28 -21.02 -2.35
CA GLY A 207 -23.27 -20.16 -1.17
C GLY A 207 -24.55 -20.34 -0.34
N LYS A 208 -24.56 -19.83 0.88
CA LYS A 208 -25.74 -19.74 1.74
C LYS A 208 -25.88 -18.33 2.30
N VAL A 209 -27.02 -17.67 2.09
CA VAL A 209 -27.33 -16.42 2.80
C VAL A 209 -27.46 -16.72 4.29
N ILE A 210 -26.69 -16.02 5.12
CA ILE A 210 -26.71 -16.09 6.59
C ILE A 210 -27.57 -14.96 7.16
N SER A 211 -27.46 -13.77 6.58
CA SER A 211 -28.31 -12.62 6.89
C SER A 211 -28.47 -11.71 5.68
N THR A 212 -29.56 -10.96 5.67
CA THR A 212 -29.81 -9.82 4.78
C THR A 212 -30.51 -8.74 5.59
N GLN A 213 -30.15 -7.48 5.36
CA GLN A 213 -30.68 -6.32 6.07
C GLN A 213 -30.75 -5.12 5.13
N VAL A 214 -31.94 -4.54 4.95
CA VAL A 214 -32.08 -3.20 4.34
C VAL A 214 -31.58 -2.16 5.34
N VAL A 215 -30.77 -1.21 4.86
CA VAL A 215 -30.29 -0.07 5.65
C VAL A 215 -31.09 1.16 5.21
N PRO A 216 -31.85 1.81 6.11
CA PRO A 216 -32.62 3.00 5.78
C PRO A 216 -31.71 4.23 5.65
N ASP A 217 -32.17 5.23 4.90
CA ASP A 217 -31.59 6.57 4.82
C ASP A 217 -30.09 6.61 4.48
N VAL A 218 -29.67 5.79 3.51
CA VAL A 218 -28.29 5.74 3.02
C VAL A 218 -28.22 5.69 1.50
N GLN A 219 -27.11 6.21 0.96
CA GLN A 219 -26.67 5.93 -0.40
C GLN A 219 -25.27 5.32 -0.36
N PRO A 220 -24.99 4.27 -1.15
CA PRO A 220 -23.66 3.67 -1.24
C PRO A 220 -22.75 4.48 -2.18
N PRO A 221 -21.43 4.15 -2.23
CA PRO A 221 -20.51 4.70 -3.21
C PRO A 221 -21.05 4.67 -4.65
N MET A 222 -20.57 5.59 -5.49
CA MET A 222 -20.96 5.62 -6.90
C MET A 222 -20.15 4.64 -7.76
N ASP A 223 -20.63 4.38 -8.97
CA ASP A 223 -20.00 3.45 -9.92
C ASP A 223 -19.54 4.13 -11.22
N ALA A 224 -18.46 3.62 -11.81
CA ALA A 224 -17.94 4.12 -13.08
C ALA A 224 -18.97 4.02 -14.23
N MET A 225 -19.89 3.05 -14.21
CA MET A 225 -21.01 3.02 -15.16
C MET A 225 -22.07 4.07 -14.85
N GLU A 226 -22.31 4.40 -13.57
CA GLU A 226 -23.15 5.55 -13.21
C GLU A 226 -22.50 6.88 -13.62
N TYR A 227 -21.16 6.96 -13.62
CA TYR A 227 -20.44 8.13 -14.10
C TYR A 227 -20.59 8.33 -15.61
N ALA A 228 -20.40 7.26 -16.40
CA ALA A 228 -20.61 7.31 -17.85
C ALA A 228 -22.08 7.57 -18.25
N GLU A 229 -23.04 6.97 -17.53
CA GLU A 229 -24.47 7.27 -17.71
C GLU A 229 -24.79 8.74 -17.38
N CYS A 230 -24.21 9.31 -16.31
CA CYS A 230 -24.40 10.70 -15.92
C CYS A 230 -23.76 11.72 -16.89
N GLU A 231 -22.57 11.44 -17.41
CA GLU A 231 -21.94 12.30 -18.43
C GLU A 231 -22.83 12.42 -19.67
N ALA A 232 -23.32 11.28 -20.18
CA ALA A 232 -24.13 11.22 -21.39
C ALA A 232 -25.42 12.05 -21.28
N ILE A 233 -26.21 11.85 -20.23
CA ILE A 233 -27.49 12.56 -20.06
C ILE A 233 -27.33 14.07 -19.87
N VAL A 234 -26.21 14.53 -19.31
CA VAL A 234 -25.93 15.98 -19.17
C VAL A 234 -25.57 16.58 -20.53
N LYS A 235 -24.73 15.90 -21.32
CA LYS A 235 -24.34 16.35 -22.68
C LYS A 235 -25.49 16.30 -23.69
N ASP A 236 -26.49 15.45 -23.48
CA ASP A 236 -27.72 15.42 -24.30
C ASP A 236 -28.81 16.38 -23.81
N TYR A 237 -28.74 16.90 -22.58
CA TYR A 237 -29.77 17.78 -22.03
C TYR A 237 -29.83 19.14 -22.76
N PRO A 238 -30.93 19.49 -23.47
CA PRO A 238 -30.91 20.65 -24.38
C PRO A 238 -30.61 22.00 -23.71
N PRO A 239 -31.11 22.34 -22.51
CA PRO A 239 -30.73 23.57 -21.82
C PRO A 239 -29.23 23.65 -21.46
N PHE A 240 -28.58 22.51 -21.19
CA PHE A 240 -27.13 22.45 -20.98
C PHE A 240 -26.39 22.76 -22.29
N ARG A 241 -26.79 22.12 -23.40
CA ARG A 241 -26.20 22.36 -24.73
C ARG A 241 -26.29 23.84 -25.14
N GLU A 242 -27.41 24.51 -24.87
CA GLU A 242 -27.55 25.95 -25.10
C GLU A 242 -26.65 26.80 -24.18
N ALA A 243 -26.46 26.43 -22.91
CA ALA A 243 -25.52 27.11 -22.01
C ALA A 243 -24.04 26.91 -22.39
N MET A 244 -23.70 25.77 -23.01
CA MET A 244 -22.39 25.51 -23.61
C MET A 244 -22.18 26.29 -24.91
N LYS A 245 -23.21 26.35 -25.76
CA LYS A 245 -23.21 27.14 -27.00
C LYS A 245 -23.00 28.64 -26.74
N LYS A 246 -23.64 29.21 -25.72
CA LYS A 246 -23.35 30.59 -25.25
C LYS A 246 -21.87 30.82 -24.92
N ARG A 247 -21.18 29.79 -24.44
CA ARG A 247 -19.75 29.81 -24.06
C ARG A 247 -18.82 29.43 -25.24
N GLY A 248 -19.36 29.28 -26.44
CA GLY A 248 -18.61 28.98 -27.67
C GLY A 248 -18.31 27.49 -27.90
N ILE A 249 -18.99 26.58 -27.18
CA ILE A 249 -18.80 25.13 -27.30
C ILE A 249 -20.02 24.51 -27.96
N GLU A 250 -19.91 24.18 -29.25
CA GLU A 250 -20.93 23.43 -30.00
C GLU A 250 -20.62 21.92 -30.09
N ASP A 251 -19.34 21.54 -30.04
CA ASP A 251 -18.90 20.14 -29.98
C ASP A 251 -18.97 19.63 -28.52
N MET A 252 -19.84 18.64 -28.27
CA MET A 252 -19.98 18.02 -26.96
C MET A 252 -18.89 16.97 -26.66
N ASP A 253 -18.14 16.48 -27.66
CA ASP A 253 -17.03 15.55 -27.41
C ASP A 253 -15.85 16.24 -26.70
N LEU A 254 -15.79 17.58 -26.76
CA LEU A 254 -14.86 18.40 -25.96
C LEU A 254 -15.27 18.48 -24.47
N VAL A 255 -16.54 18.25 -24.14
CA VAL A 255 -17.08 18.48 -22.80
C VAL A 255 -16.86 17.26 -21.91
N MET A 256 -16.28 17.47 -20.74
CA MET A 256 -16.18 16.49 -19.65
C MET A 256 -17.16 16.85 -18.54
N VAL A 257 -17.75 15.83 -17.91
CA VAL A 257 -18.76 15.96 -16.86
C VAL A 257 -18.37 15.03 -15.71
N ASP A 258 -17.73 15.58 -14.68
CA ASP A 258 -17.28 14.83 -13.49
C ASP A 258 -18.45 14.69 -12.50
N PRO A 259 -19.01 13.50 -12.25
CA PRO A 259 -20.23 13.36 -11.44
C PRO A 259 -19.91 13.33 -9.94
N TRP A 260 -19.73 14.52 -9.34
CA TRP A 260 -19.43 14.65 -7.91
C TRP A 260 -20.62 14.30 -7.01
N CYS A 261 -20.35 13.59 -5.91
CA CYS A 261 -21.29 13.37 -4.81
C CYS A 261 -21.81 14.70 -4.23
N VAL A 262 -23.07 14.72 -3.78
CA VAL A 262 -23.75 15.97 -3.38
C VAL A 262 -23.47 16.43 -1.94
N GLY A 263 -22.82 15.59 -1.13
CA GLY A 263 -22.67 15.79 0.30
C GLY A 263 -24.00 15.76 1.05
N TYR A 264 -24.16 16.57 2.10
CA TYR A 264 -25.46 16.83 2.73
C TYR A 264 -25.53 18.25 3.31
N HIS A 265 -26.16 19.16 2.57
CA HIS A 265 -26.27 20.58 2.94
C HIS A 265 -27.64 20.92 3.54
N SER A 266 -28.69 20.36 2.95
CA SER A 266 -30.10 20.45 3.35
C SER A 266 -30.84 19.16 3.00
N ASP A 267 -32.10 19.03 3.40
CA ASP A 267 -32.90 17.82 3.15
C ASP A 267 -33.30 17.66 1.66
N ALA A 268 -32.96 18.64 0.81
CA ALA A 268 -32.95 18.45 -0.63
C ALA A 268 -31.93 17.39 -1.07
N ASP A 269 -30.83 17.21 -0.33
CA ASP A 269 -29.78 16.21 -0.59
C ASP A 269 -30.12 14.82 -0.02
N ALA A 270 -31.34 14.62 0.50
CA ALA A 270 -31.73 13.42 1.21
C ALA A 270 -31.57 12.12 0.39
N PRO A 271 -31.16 11.01 1.03
CA PRO A 271 -30.90 9.71 0.39
C PRO A 271 -32.15 9.04 -0.20
N SER A 272 -33.34 9.61 0.00
CA SER A 272 -34.60 9.23 -0.67
C SER A 272 -34.52 9.33 -2.20
N ARG A 273 -33.56 10.10 -2.74
CA ARG A 273 -33.08 10.01 -4.14
C ARG A 273 -31.58 9.72 -4.14
N ARG A 274 -31.08 9.04 -5.17
CA ARG A 274 -29.63 8.91 -5.44
C ARG A 274 -29.19 10.06 -6.34
N LEU A 275 -28.23 10.88 -5.90
CA LEU A 275 -27.97 12.19 -6.49
C LEU A 275 -26.50 12.43 -6.84
N ALA A 276 -26.27 13.14 -7.94
CA ALA A 276 -24.99 13.80 -8.25
C ALA A 276 -25.20 15.30 -8.53
N LYS A 277 -24.15 16.11 -8.32
CA LYS A 277 -24.07 17.51 -8.74
C LYS A 277 -22.75 17.69 -9.49
N PRO A 278 -22.71 17.42 -10.81
CA PRO A 278 -21.46 17.38 -11.55
C PRO A 278 -20.62 18.66 -11.47
N LEU A 279 -19.34 18.53 -11.80
CA LEU A 279 -18.47 19.60 -12.25
C LEU A 279 -18.25 19.45 -13.75
N ILE A 280 -18.06 20.55 -14.47
CA ILE A 280 -18.04 20.58 -15.92
C ILE A 280 -16.72 21.20 -16.39
N PHE A 281 -16.04 20.54 -17.33
CA PHE A 281 -14.77 20.97 -17.90
C PHE A 281 -14.79 20.86 -19.43
N CYS A 282 -13.83 21.51 -20.10
CA CYS A 282 -13.72 21.50 -21.55
C CYS A 282 -12.29 21.27 -22.02
N ARG A 283 -12.13 20.34 -22.96
CA ARG A 283 -10.98 20.27 -23.85
C ARG A 283 -10.96 21.45 -24.83
N THR A 284 -9.87 21.57 -25.59
CA THR A 284 -9.73 22.47 -26.73
C THR A 284 -9.84 21.68 -28.04
N GLU A 285 -9.30 20.45 -28.06
CA GLU A 285 -9.10 19.64 -29.26
C GLU A 285 -9.55 18.19 -29.00
N SER A 286 -10.48 17.68 -29.81
CA SER A 286 -11.08 16.36 -29.58
C SER A 286 -10.17 15.20 -30.01
N ASP A 287 -9.24 15.43 -30.94
CA ASP A 287 -8.25 14.47 -31.46
C ASP A 287 -6.95 14.36 -30.64
N CYS A 288 -6.80 15.17 -29.59
CA CYS A 288 -5.75 15.01 -28.57
C CYS A 288 -6.32 14.30 -27.31
N PRO A 289 -6.28 12.95 -27.23
CA PRO A 289 -6.86 12.20 -26.12
C PRO A 289 -6.05 12.26 -24.80
N MET A 290 -4.92 12.97 -24.80
CA MET A 290 -4.13 13.27 -23.59
C MET A 290 -4.03 14.78 -23.33
N GLU A 291 -4.92 15.58 -23.94
CA GLU A 291 -5.08 16.97 -23.52
C GLU A 291 -5.62 17.04 -22.09
N ASN A 292 -5.09 17.98 -21.30
CA ASN A 292 -5.55 18.26 -19.94
C ASN A 292 -6.93 18.94 -19.97
N GLY A 293 -8.01 18.16 -19.96
CA GLY A 293 -9.38 18.67 -19.98
C GLY A 293 -9.75 19.54 -18.78
N TYR A 294 -9.10 19.35 -17.63
CA TYR A 294 -9.29 20.19 -16.44
C TYR A 294 -8.80 21.64 -16.63
N ALA A 295 -8.07 21.94 -17.71
CA ALA A 295 -7.56 23.29 -18.02
C ALA A 295 -8.63 24.35 -18.27
N ARG A 296 -9.89 23.96 -18.55
CA ARG A 296 -10.96 24.91 -18.91
C ARG A 296 -12.27 24.56 -18.18
N PRO A 297 -12.35 24.75 -16.85
CA PRO A 297 -13.58 24.60 -16.07
C PRO A 297 -14.70 25.53 -16.55
N VAL A 298 -15.95 25.06 -16.47
CA VAL A 298 -17.15 25.77 -16.90
C VAL A 298 -17.90 26.32 -15.68
N GLU A 299 -17.46 27.48 -15.20
CA GLU A 299 -18.02 28.09 -13.99
C GLU A 299 -19.44 28.68 -14.24
N GLY A 300 -20.25 28.70 -13.17
CA GLY A 300 -21.55 29.36 -13.16
C GLY A 300 -22.70 28.60 -13.81
N ILE A 301 -22.49 27.34 -14.21
CA ILE A 301 -23.57 26.38 -14.48
C ILE A 301 -23.77 25.52 -13.22
N TYR A 302 -25.01 25.33 -12.79
CA TYR A 302 -25.39 24.35 -11.79
C TYR A 302 -26.24 23.26 -12.45
N VAL A 303 -25.86 22.01 -12.22
CA VAL A 303 -26.56 20.81 -12.72
C VAL A 303 -26.75 19.84 -11.55
N ARG A 304 -27.92 19.20 -11.50
CA ARG A 304 -28.21 18.13 -10.55
C ARG A 304 -28.92 16.98 -11.25
N VAL A 305 -28.48 15.77 -10.93
CA VAL A 305 -28.90 14.52 -11.56
C VAL A 305 -29.50 13.58 -10.53
N ASP A 306 -30.56 12.88 -10.91
CA ASP A 306 -31.02 11.66 -10.24
C ASP A 306 -30.38 10.46 -10.92
N MET A 307 -29.46 9.78 -10.22
CA MET A 307 -28.68 8.66 -10.73
C MET A 307 -29.47 7.34 -10.69
N GLN A 308 -30.57 7.26 -9.92
CA GLN A 308 -31.42 6.08 -9.93
C GLN A 308 -32.12 5.95 -11.28
N LYS A 309 -32.66 7.07 -11.78
CA LYS A 309 -33.40 7.13 -13.04
C LYS A 309 -32.56 7.55 -14.25
N MET A 310 -31.43 8.22 -14.02
CA MET A 310 -30.64 8.94 -15.02
C MET A 310 -31.45 10.07 -15.70
N GLU A 311 -31.98 10.99 -14.89
CA GLU A 311 -32.64 12.23 -15.33
C GLU A 311 -31.92 13.47 -14.75
N VAL A 312 -31.80 14.54 -15.57
CA VAL A 312 -31.43 15.88 -15.06
C VAL A 312 -32.67 16.49 -14.41
N ILE A 313 -32.55 16.90 -13.14
CA ILE A 313 -33.70 17.31 -12.30
C ILE A 313 -33.68 18.77 -11.87
N GLU A 314 -32.53 19.42 -11.99
CA GLU A 314 -32.30 20.81 -11.61
C GLU A 314 -31.18 21.32 -12.53
N PHE A 315 -31.41 22.43 -13.23
CA PHE A 315 -30.45 23.00 -14.16
C PHE A 315 -30.58 24.53 -14.18
N GLU A 316 -29.47 25.23 -13.93
CA GLU A 316 -29.44 26.69 -13.88
C GLU A 316 -28.12 27.23 -14.48
N ASP A 317 -28.22 28.02 -15.54
CA ASP A 317 -27.11 28.81 -16.10
C ASP A 317 -26.96 30.13 -15.30
N ARG A 318 -26.58 29.99 -14.01
CA ARG A 318 -26.62 31.03 -12.97
C ARG A 318 -25.78 32.27 -13.27
N LYS A 319 -24.57 32.08 -13.80
CA LYS A 319 -23.59 33.15 -14.06
C LYS A 319 -22.85 32.81 -15.35
N PHE A 320 -22.95 33.66 -16.37
CA PHE A 320 -22.06 33.54 -17.53
C PHE A 320 -20.65 33.94 -17.12
N VAL A 321 -19.77 32.95 -16.94
CA VAL A 321 -18.32 33.12 -16.80
C VAL A 321 -17.68 32.64 -18.11
N PRO A 322 -16.80 33.44 -18.75
CA PRO A 322 -16.04 32.99 -19.91
C PRO A 322 -15.20 31.76 -19.58
N LEU A 323 -15.08 30.83 -20.54
CA LEU A 323 -14.07 29.77 -20.45
C LEU A 323 -12.67 30.39 -20.38
N PRO A 324 -11.75 29.82 -19.58
CA PRO A 324 -10.34 30.16 -19.67
C PRO A 324 -9.82 30.00 -21.11
N PRO A 325 -8.92 30.90 -21.56
CA PRO A 325 -8.23 30.73 -22.83
C PRO A 325 -7.41 29.44 -22.81
N ALA A 326 -7.16 28.85 -23.98
CA ALA A 326 -6.35 27.64 -24.08
C ALA A 326 -4.88 27.95 -23.71
N ASP A 327 -4.49 27.57 -22.50
CA ASP A 327 -3.12 27.74 -22.01
C ASP A 327 -2.15 26.84 -22.83
N PRO A 328 -1.08 27.38 -23.43
CA PRO A 328 -0.07 26.56 -24.11
C PRO A 328 0.67 25.59 -23.16
N LEU A 329 0.70 25.86 -21.86
CA LEU A 329 1.39 25.02 -20.86
C LEU A 329 0.55 23.85 -20.32
N ARG A 330 -0.73 23.74 -20.70
CA ARG A 330 -1.67 22.77 -20.13
C ARG A 330 -1.30 21.30 -20.29
N ASN A 331 -0.49 20.94 -21.29
CA ASN A 331 -0.21 19.56 -21.67
C ASN A 331 1.07 19.01 -21.01
N TYR A 332 0.91 17.92 -20.24
CA TYR A 332 1.97 17.28 -19.45
C TYR A 332 2.68 16.10 -20.13
N THR A 333 2.37 15.82 -21.41
CA THR A 333 2.92 14.71 -22.19
C THR A 333 4.40 14.91 -22.59
N ALA A 334 5.01 13.94 -23.29
CA ALA A 334 6.40 14.05 -23.77
C ALA A 334 6.60 15.23 -24.72
N GLY A 335 7.79 15.84 -24.70
CA GLY A 335 8.16 17.09 -25.40
C GLY A 335 7.66 17.16 -26.85
N GLU A 336 7.94 16.12 -27.65
CA GLU A 336 7.49 15.96 -29.03
C GLU A 336 5.99 16.20 -29.23
N THR A 337 5.15 15.80 -28.25
CA THR A 337 3.69 15.91 -28.30
C THR A 337 3.13 17.17 -27.62
N ARG A 338 3.86 17.79 -26.69
CA ARG A 338 3.45 19.04 -26.01
C ARG A 338 4.06 20.32 -26.61
N GLY A 339 4.83 20.22 -27.69
CA GLY A 339 5.55 21.36 -28.28
C GLY A 339 6.76 21.83 -27.46
N GLY A 340 7.38 20.94 -26.67
CA GLY A 340 8.53 21.23 -25.81
C GLY A 340 9.72 20.30 -26.07
N VAL A 341 10.77 20.42 -25.25
CA VAL A 341 11.98 19.58 -25.33
C VAL A 341 12.18 18.87 -23.99
N ASP A 342 12.32 17.55 -24.02
CA ASP A 342 12.61 16.75 -22.84
C ASP A 342 14.11 16.72 -22.50
N ARG A 343 14.44 16.50 -21.22
CA ARG A 343 15.82 16.56 -20.72
C ARG A 343 16.68 15.41 -21.25
N SER A 344 17.83 15.74 -21.83
CA SER A 344 18.79 14.80 -22.42
C SER A 344 19.94 14.38 -21.50
N ASP A 345 20.04 14.97 -20.30
CA ASP A 345 21.11 14.74 -19.31
C ASP A 345 20.79 13.64 -18.29
N VAL A 346 19.54 13.17 -18.23
CA VAL A 346 19.05 12.16 -17.30
C VAL A 346 19.62 10.78 -17.65
N LYS A 347 20.69 10.38 -16.95
CA LYS A 347 21.35 9.07 -17.12
C LYS A 347 20.55 7.93 -16.48
N PRO A 348 20.53 6.72 -17.06
CA PRO A 348 19.83 5.58 -16.48
C PRO A 348 20.36 5.20 -15.09
N LEU A 349 19.45 5.05 -14.12
CA LEU A 349 19.71 4.49 -12.79
C LEU A 349 19.07 3.10 -12.72
N GLN A 350 19.85 2.08 -12.35
CA GLN A 350 19.39 0.68 -12.31
C GLN A 350 19.48 0.12 -10.88
N ILE A 351 18.35 -0.34 -10.35
CA ILE A 351 18.28 -1.07 -9.08
C ILE A 351 18.16 -2.57 -9.41
N ILE A 352 19.17 -3.36 -9.03
CA ILE A 352 19.27 -4.78 -9.38
C ILE A 352 19.58 -5.60 -8.12
N GLN A 353 18.89 -6.72 -7.95
CA GLN A 353 19.18 -7.72 -6.94
C GLN A 353 19.58 -9.04 -7.64
N PRO A 354 20.88 -9.32 -7.83
CA PRO A 354 21.34 -10.44 -8.66
C PRO A 354 20.99 -11.82 -8.09
N GLU A 355 20.87 -11.92 -6.77
CA GLU A 355 20.50 -13.14 -6.04
C GLU A 355 18.98 -13.23 -5.75
N GLY A 356 18.19 -12.26 -6.23
CA GLY A 356 16.78 -12.10 -5.88
C GLY A 356 16.55 -11.29 -4.60
N PRO A 357 15.29 -11.20 -4.15
CA PRO A 357 14.92 -10.43 -2.97
C PRO A 357 15.17 -11.19 -1.66
N SER A 358 15.35 -10.44 -0.58
CA SER A 358 15.50 -10.96 0.79
C SER A 358 14.15 -11.25 1.46
N PHE A 359 13.03 -10.95 0.78
CA PHE A 359 11.68 -11.27 1.23
C PHE A 359 11.18 -12.58 0.62
N ARG A 360 10.36 -13.32 1.38
CA ARG A 360 9.63 -14.51 0.92
C ARG A 360 8.13 -14.21 0.94
N VAL A 361 7.40 -14.83 0.01
CA VAL A 361 5.94 -14.72 -0.09
C VAL A 361 5.34 -16.11 -0.25
N ASN A 362 4.32 -16.41 0.55
CA ASN A 362 3.54 -17.64 0.49
C ASN A 362 2.04 -17.31 0.49
N GLY A 363 1.40 -17.40 -0.68
CA GLY A 363 0.08 -16.79 -0.89
C GLY A 363 0.14 -15.29 -0.62
N HIS A 364 -0.60 -14.83 0.38
CA HIS A 364 -0.60 -13.44 0.85
C HIS A 364 0.28 -13.18 2.09
N PHE A 365 0.94 -14.21 2.64
CA PHE A 365 1.86 -14.06 3.78
C PHE A 365 3.25 -13.65 3.30
N VAL A 366 3.85 -12.68 3.99
CA VAL A 366 5.17 -12.10 3.68
C VAL A 366 6.12 -12.31 4.86
N GLU A 367 7.36 -12.66 4.59
CA GLU A 367 8.48 -12.67 5.55
C GLU A 367 9.64 -11.82 5.02
N TRP A 368 10.23 -10.95 5.84
CA TRP A 368 11.43 -10.18 5.47
C TRP A 368 12.12 -9.63 6.72
N GLN A 369 13.45 -9.79 6.85
CA GLN A 369 14.25 -9.18 7.94
C GLN A 369 13.56 -9.25 9.33
N LYS A 370 13.16 -10.46 9.74
CA LYS A 370 12.39 -10.79 10.97
C LYS A 370 10.92 -10.32 11.00
N TRP A 371 10.49 -9.38 10.17
CA TRP A 371 9.06 -9.06 9.99
C TRP A 371 8.29 -10.22 9.36
N ASN A 372 7.02 -10.33 9.76
CA ASN A 372 6.03 -11.16 9.09
C ASN A 372 4.63 -10.56 9.22
N PHE A 373 3.84 -10.64 8.15
CA PHE A 373 2.47 -10.11 8.05
C PHE A 373 1.72 -10.72 6.86
N ARG A 374 0.45 -10.35 6.65
CA ARG A 374 -0.35 -10.72 5.46
C ARG A 374 -0.87 -9.48 4.72
N ILE A 375 -0.92 -9.57 3.39
CA ILE A 375 -1.44 -8.52 2.50
C ILE A 375 -2.87 -8.84 2.08
N GLY A 376 -3.83 -8.01 2.49
CA GLY A 376 -5.20 -8.01 1.99
C GLY A 376 -5.50 -6.77 1.14
N PHE A 377 -6.69 -6.76 0.54
CA PHE A 377 -7.17 -5.63 -0.25
C PHE A 377 -8.71 -5.54 -0.22
N THR A 378 -9.27 -4.33 -0.18
CA THR A 378 -10.72 -4.07 -0.26
C THR A 378 -10.98 -2.91 -1.26
N PRO A 379 -12.15 -2.83 -1.93
CA PRO A 379 -12.42 -1.75 -2.89
C PRO A 379 -12.57 -0.38 -2.21
N LYS A 380 -12.95 -0.34 -0.92
CA LYS A 380 -13.08 0.90 -0.15
C LYS A 380 -11.72 1.43 0.32
N GLU A 381 -10.93 0.60 1.02
CA GLU A 381 -9.68 1.00 1.67
C GLU A 381 -8.44 0.89 0.77
N GLY A 382 -8.51 0.05 -0.26
CA GLY A 382 -7.33 -0.45 -0.94
C GLY A 382 -6.54 -1.41 -0.07
N LEU A 383 -5.26 -1.13 0.15
CA LEU A 383 -4.30 -2.00 0.83
C LEU A 383 -4.56 -2.13 2.35
N VAL A 384 -4.68 -3.38 2.82
CA VAL A 384 -4.79 -3.73 4.25
C VAL A 384 -3.64 -4.67 4.63
N ILE A 385 -2.95 -4.39 5.74
CA ILE A 385 -1.90 -5.25 6.29
C ILE A 385 -2.39 -5.91 7.59
N TYR A 386 -2.35 -7.24 7.67
CA TYR A 386 -2.83 -8.01 8.82
C TYR A 386 -1.70 -8.74 9.57
N SER A 387 -1.95 -8.98 10.87
CA SER A 387 -1.17 -9.88 11.73
C SER A 387 0.33 -9.57 11.73
N VAL A 388 0.65 -8.29 11.90
CA VAL A 388 2.01 -7.74 11.89
C VAL A 388 2.75 -8.17 13.15
N ALA A 389 3.87 -8.87 12.95
CA ALA A 389 4.72 -9.34 14.03
C ALA A 389 6.21 -9.32 13.64
N TYR A 390 7.07 -9.37 14.65
CA TYR A 390 8.52 -9.40 14.51
C TYR A 390 9.10 -10.66 15.19
N VAL A 391 10.11 -11.29 14.61
CA VAL A 391 10.78 -12.48 15.17
C VAL A 391 12.01 -12.04 15.98
N ASP A 392 11.91 -12.14 17.30
CA ASP A 392 12.89 -11.62 18.26
C ASP A 392 13.63 -12.75 18.99
N GLY A 393 14.53 -13.43 18.29
CA GLY A 393 15.39 -14.47 18.83
C GLY A 393 14.63 -15.54 19.64
N SER A 394 15.04 -15.76 20.89
CA SER A 394 14.39 -16.72 21.81
C SER A 394 12.99 -16.30 22.28
N ARG A 395 12.59 -15.03 22.13
CA ARG A 395 11.22 -14.57 22.38
C ARG A 395 10.26 -14.96 21.25
N GLY A 396 10.77 -15.39 20.10
CA GLY A 396 9.97 -15.89 18.98
C GLY A 396 9.15 -14.79 18.28
N ARG A 397 7.96 -15.15 17.77
CA ARG A 397 7.06 -14.22 17.08
C ARG A 397 6.33 -13.32 18.08
N ARG A 398 6.66 -12.02 18.06
CA ARG A 398 6.07 -10.98 18.91
C ARG A 398 5.13 -10.08 18.11
N PRO A 399 3.81 -10.07 18.40
CA PRO A 399 2.86 -9.22 17.69
C PRO A 399 3.06 -7.72 17.95
N VAL A 400 2.67 -6.91 16.95
CA VAL A 400 2.72 -5.44 16.98
C VAL A 400 1.33 -4.85 16.68
N ALA A 401 0.70 -5.31 15.60
CA ALA A 401 -0.65 -4.88 15.19
C ALA A 401 -1.44 -6.03 14.55
N HIS A 402 -2.75 -6.08 14.79
CA HIS A 402 -3.65 -7.04 14.16
C HIS A 402 -4.05 -6.61 12.74
N ARG A 403 -4.28 -5.32 12.52
CA ARG A 403 -4.74 -4.75 11.23
C ARG A 403 -4.27 -3.29 11.08
N LEU A 404 -3.71 -2.95 9.93
CA LEU A 404 -3.31 -1.59 9.53
C LEU A 404 -3.92 -1.29 8.16
N SER A 405 -4.63 -0.16 8.01
CA SER A 405 -5.10 0.35 6.71
C SER A 405 -5.42 1.85 6.77
N PHE A 406 -5.69 2.43 5.59
CA PHE A 406 -6.35 3.73 5.47
C PHE A 406 -7.84 3.49 5.26
N VAL A 407 -8.69 4.07 6.12
CA VAL A 407 -10.14 3.77 6.19
C VAL A 407 -11.04 4.89 5.70
N GLU A 408 -10.50 6.10 5.57
CA GLU A 408 -11.19 7.23 4.95
C GLU A 408 -10.17 8.26 4.46
N MET A 409 -10.55 9.00 3.42
CA MET A 409 -9.88 10.22 2.95
C MET A 409 -10.93 11.31 2.77
N VAL A 410 -10.65 12.56 3.18
CA VAL A 410 -11.60 13.67 3.04
C VAL A 410 -10.90 14.93 2.53
N VAL A 411 -11.41 15.52 1.44
CA VAL A 411 -10.79 16.66 0.77
C VAL A 411 -11.73 17.90 0.74
N PRO A 412 -11.80 18.69 1.83
CA PRO A 412 -12.60 19.91 1.88
C PRO A 412 -11.91 21.11 1.21
N TYR A 413 -12.64 21.84 0.37
CA TYR A 413 -12.19 23.08 -0.28
C TYR A 413 -12.61 24.34 0.50
N GLY A 414 -11.77 25.38 0.45
CA GLY A 414 -11.87 26.60 1.26
C GLY A 414 -12.48 27.83 0.58
N ASP A 415 -12.97 27.72 -0.67
CA ASP A 415 -13.69 28.82 -1.34
C ASP A 415 -15.21 28.72 -1.10
N PRO A 416 -15.86 29.73 -0.50
CA PRO A 416 -17.30 29.74 -0.22
C PRO A 416 -18.20 29.95 -1.46
N ASN A 417 -17.66 30.18 -2.65
CA ASN A 417 -18.46 30.35 -3.88
C ASN A 417 -18.99 29.02 -4.43
N ASP A 418 -20.11 29.04 -5.15
CA ASP A 418 -20.63 27.90 -5.93
C ASP A 418 -19.79 27.75 -7.22
N PRO A 419 -19.31 26.55 -7.60
CA PRO A 419 -19.59 25.23 -7.03
C PRO A 419 -18.55 24.73 -5.99
N HIS A 420 -17.65 25.58 -5.51
CA HIS A 420 -16.49 25.16 -4.71
C HIS A 420 -16.84 24.79 -3.25
N TYR A 421 -17.77 25.51 -2.61
CA TYR A 421 -18.10 25.31 -1.18
C TYR A 421 -18.60 23.89 -0.83
N ARG A 422 -19.13 23.18 -1.84
CA ARG A 422 -19.67 21.82 -1.74
C ARG A 422 -18.64 20.73 -2.07
N LYS A 423 -17.41 21.09 -2.45
CA LYS A 423 -16.32 20.14 -2.71
C LYS A 423 -15.74 19.69 -1.36
N ASN A 424 -16.20 18.52 -0.91
CA ASN A 424 -15.81 17.88 0.35
C ASN A 424 -15.92 16.35 0.23
N ALA A 425 -15.30 15.77 -0.79
CA ALA A 425 -15.38 14.35 -1.10
C ALA A 425 -14.86 13.49 0.08
N PHE A 426 -15.47 12.31 0.26
CA PHE A 426 -15.03 11.24 1.15
C PHE A 426 -14.47 10.13 0.27
N ASP A 427 -13.26 10.27 -0.25
CA ASP A 427 -12.82 9.53 -1.43
C ASP A 427 -12.74 7.99 -1.23
N ALA A 428 -12.70 7.50 0.01
CA ALA A 428 -12.90 6.07 0.27
C ALA A 428 -14.40 5.72 0.39
N GLY A 429 -15.16 6.50 1.16
CA GLY A 429 -16.58 6.24 1.43
C GLY A 429 -17.60 6.65 0.36
N GLU A 430 -17.21 7.46 -0.64
CA GLU A 430 -18.04 7.93 -1.76
C GLU A 430 -17.62 7.32 -3.11
N ASP A 431 -16.34 7.01 -3.30
CA ASP A 431 -15.76 6.48 -4.56
C ASP A 431 -15.07 5.12 -4.39
N GLY A 432 -14.16 5.01 -3.41
CA GLY A 432 -13.43 3.80 -3.05
C GLY A 432 -11.99 3.79 -3.56
N LEU A 433 -11.01 3.87 -2.65
CA LEU A 433 -9.58 3.97 -3.00
C LEU A 433 -9.09 2.71 -3.74
N GLY A 434 -9.52 1.54 -3.29
CA GLY A 434 -9.13 0.26 -3.90
C GLY A 434 -9.84 -0.03 -5.22
N LYS A 435 -11.07 0.47 -5.40
CA LYS A 435 -11.84 0.36 -6.64
C LYS A 435 -11.19 1.16 -7.77
N ASN A 436 -10.61 2.30 -7.43
CA ASN A 436 -9.90 3.20 -8.34
C ASN A 436 -8.38 2.89 -8.45
N ALA A 437 -7.92 1.73 -7.99
CA ALA A 437 -6.51 1.37 -7.98
C ALA A 437 -5.93 1.04 -9.37
N HIS A 438 -4.62 1.25 -9.54
CA HIS A 438 -3.94 1.10 -10.82
C HIS A 438 -3.27 -0.26 -11.00
N SER A 439 -3.29 -0.76 -12.24
CA SER A 439 -2.46 -1.90 -12.66
C SER A 439 -1.00 -1.48 -12.85
N LEU A 440 -0.24 -1.41 -11.76
CA LEU A 440 1.12 -0.87 -11.69
C LEU A 440 2.11 -1.55 -12.65
N LYS A 441 2.99 -0.77 -13.29
CA LYS A 441 3.96 -1.23 -14.29
C LYS A 441 5.39 -1.26 -13.74
N LYS A 442 6.06 -2.40 -13.94
CA LYS A 442 7.46 -2.60 -13.52
C LYS A 442 8.41 -1.69 -14.30
N GLY A 443 9.20 -0.91 -13.56
CA GLY A 443 10.14 0.07 -14.11
C GLY A 443 9.53 1.46 -14.34
N CYS A 444 8.23 1.64 -14.08
CA CYS A 444 7.57 2.94 -14.05
C CYS A 444 7.15 3.27 -12.61
N ASP A 445 6.08 2.65 -12.12
CA ASP A 445 5.52 2.92 -10.79
C ASP A 445 6.32 2.27 -9.65
N CYS A 446 6.97 1.13 -9.94
CA CYS A 446 7.85 0.43 -9.01
C CYS A 446 9.14 -0.03 -9.70
N LEU A 447 10.30 0.32 -9.11
CA LEU A 447 11.64 0.08 -9.64
C LEU A 447 12.40 -0.95 -8.80
N GLY A 448 13.10 -1.90 -9.45
CA GLY A 448 13.89 -2.94 -8.80
C GLY A 448 13.30 -4.36 -8.94
N TYR A 449 13.48 -5.20 -7.92
CA TYR A 449 12.85 -6.51 -7.85
C TYR A 449 11.47 -6.40 -7.21
N ILE A 450 10.43 -6.44 -8.04
CA ILE A 450 9.04 -6.28 -7.59
C ILE A 450 8.31 -7.64 -7.62
N LYS A 451 7.61 -7.95 -6.53
CA LYS A 451 6.51 -8.93 -6.49
C LYS A 451 5.19 -8.15 -6.50
N TYR A 452 4.28 -8.52 -7.37
CA TYR A 452 2.94 -7.94 -7.43
C TYR A 452 1.87 -8.87 -6.86
N PHE A 453 0.78 -8.29 -6.38
CA PHE A 453 -0.47 -9.00 -6.08
C PHE A 453 -1.61 -8.35 -6.86
N ASP A 454 -2.47 -9.19 -7.41
CA ASP A 454 -3.65 -8.78 -8.16
C ASP A 454 -4.84 -8.65 -7.19
N ALA A 455 -5.82 -7.82 -7.53
CA ALA A 455 -7.03 -7.64 -6.71
C ALA A 455 -8.29 -7.96 -7.53
N HIS A 456 -9.29 -8.58 -6.89
CA HIS A 456 -10.55 -8.97 -7.53
C HIS A 456 -11.74 -8.27 -6.87
N PHE A 457 -12.69 -7.80 -7.68
CA PHE A 457 -13.87 -7.07 -7.23
C PHE A 457 -15.14 -7.51 -7.95
N THR A 458 -16.30 -7.12 -7.43
CA THR A 458 -17.51 -7.05 -8.23
C THR A 458 -17.48 -5.78 -9.09
N ASN A 459 -18.11 -5.82 -10.25
CA ASN A 459 -18.63 -4.61 -10.89
C ASN A 459 -20.12 -4.42 -10.55
N PHE A 460 -20.67 -3.26 -10.89
CA PHE A 460 -22.06 -2.88 -10.55
C PHE A 460 -23.12 -3.89 -11.00
N THR A 461 -22.92 -4.59 -12.12
CA THR A 461 -23.87 -5.59 -12.63
C THR A 461 -23.64 -7.00 -12.08
N GLY A 462 -22.64 -7.19 -11.22
CA GLY A 462 -22.29 -8.48 -10.63
C GLY A 462 -21.39 -9.36 -11.51
N GLY A 463 -20.68 -8.77 -12.48
CA GLY A 463 -19.49 -9.38 -13.07
C GLY A 463 -18.31 -9.33 -12.09
N VAL A 464 -17.27 -10.13 -12.34
CA VAL A 464 -16.02 -10.05 -11.58
C VAL A 464 -14.97 -9.35 -12.43
N GLU A 465 -14.35 -8.33 -11.86
CA GLU A 465 -13.24 -7.59 -12.45
C GLU A 465 -11.94 -7.85 -11.68
N THR A 466 -10.81 -7.70 -12.36
CA THR A 466 -9.48 -7.94 -11.80
C THR A 466 -8.55 -6.81 -12.17
N ILE A 467 -7.91 -6.22 -11.17
CA ILE A 467 -6.82 -5.26 -11.34
C ILE A 467 -5.52 -6.06 -11.22
N ASP A 468 -5.01 -6.49 -12.37
CA ASP A 468 -3.67 -7.10 -12.48
C ASP A 468 -2.63 -6.14 -11.90
N ASN A 469 -1.63 -6.63 -11.18
CA ASN A 469 -0.55 -5.81 -10.61
C ASN A 469 -0.97 -4.73 -9.58
N CYS A 470 -2.17 -4.82 -9.00
CA CYS A 470 -2.76 -3.80 -8.11
C CYS A 470 -1.88 -3.39 -6.91
N VAL A 471 -1.20 -4.34 -6.26
CA VAL A 471 -0.31 -4.08 -5.11
C VAL A 471 1.13 -4.40 -5.49
N CYS A 472 2.03 -3.49 -5.16
CA CYS A 472 3.48 -3.62 -5.33
C CYS A 472 4.16 -3.97 -3.99
N LEU A 473 5.11 -4.90 -4.03
CA LEU A 473 5.97 -5.32 -2.92
C LEU A 473 7.43 -5.40 -3.39
N HIS A 474 8.31 -4.63 -2.77
CA HIS A 474 9.76 -4.68 -3.02
C HIS A 474 10.56 -4.27 -1.77
N GLU A 475 11.87 -4.55 -1.75
CA GLU A 475 12.79 -3.91 -0.80
C GLU A 475 13.66 -2.88 -1.51
N GLU A 476 14.02 -1.81 -0.80
CA GLU A 476 14.86 -0.73 -1.31
C GLU A 476 15.93 -0.35 -0.27
N ASP A 477 17.07 0.17 -0.75
CA ASP A 477 18.10 0.76 0.09
C ASP A 477 17.62 2.10 0.66
N HIS A 478 17.93 2.35 1.94
CA HIS A 478 17.55 3.55 2.67
C HIS A 478 18.75 4.18 3.39
N GLY A 479 19.93 4.17 2.75
CA GLY A 479 21.12 4.85 3.26
C GLY A 479 21.79 4.11 4.43
N ILE A 480 22.12 4.84 5.50
CA ILE A 480 22.81 4.32 6.69
C ILE A 480 21.77 3.95 7.76
N LEU A 481 21.88 2.75 8.33
CA LEU A 481 21.07 2.27 9.45
C LEU A 481 21.67 2.71 10.77
N TRP A 482 22.98 2.49 10.94
CA TRP A 482 23.78 3.06 12.01
C TRP A 482 25.26 3.11 11.60
N LYS A 483 26.01 4.04 12.20
CA LYS A 483 27.47 4.16 12.08
C LYS A 483 28.06 4.57 13.42
N HIS A 484 29.22 4.02 13.77
CA HIS A 484 30.07 4.51 14.85
C HIS A 484 31.54 4.53 14.39
N GLN A 485 32.35 5.38 15.02
CA GLN A 485 33.81 5.33 14.93
C GLN A 485 34.38 5.67 16.30
N ASP A 486 35.20 4.79 16.86
CA ASP A 486 35.94 5.10 18.08
C ASP A 486 37.22 5.83 17.71
N TRP A 487 37.38 7.05 18.22
CA TRP A 487 38.56 7.87 17.95
C TRP A 487 39.84 7.34 18.61
N ARG A 488 39.74 6.47 19.62
CA ARG A 488 40.91 5.92 20.33
C ARG A 488 41.59 4.79 19.56
N THR A 489 40.80 3.93 18.92
CA THR A 489 41.29 2.83 18.07
C THR A 489 41.29 3.18 16.58
N GLY A 490 40.60 4.25 16.18
CA GLY A 490 40.37 4.64 14.78
C GLY A 490 39.32 3.80 14.05
N LEU A 491 38.90 2.67 14.63
CA LEU A 491 38.01 1.68 14.03
C LEU A 491 36.59 2.23 13.83
N ALA A 492 36.01 1.92 12.68
CA ALA A 492 34.67 2.34 12.30
C ALA A 492 33.78 1.15 11.92
N GLU A 493 32.53 1.19 12.37
CA GLU A 493 31.49 0.21 12.07
C GLU A 493 30.32 0.90 11.37
N VAL A 494 29.79 0.29 10.30
CA VAL A 494 28.71 0.84 9.48
C VAL A 494 27.74 -0.26 9.06
N ARG A 495 26.43 -0.01 9.17
CA ARG A 495 25.38 -0.83 8.54
C ARG A 495 24.54 0.03 7.60
N ARG A 496 24.21 -0.50 6.42
CA ARG A 496 23.22 0.12 5.53
C ARG A 496 21.82 -0.24 5.97
N SER A 497 20.88 0.65 5.70
CA SER A 497 19.46 0.43 5.96
C SER A 497 18.78 -0.09 4.71
N ARG A 498 17.84 -1.01 4.89
CA ARG A 498 16.81 -1.32 3.90
C ARG A 498 15.43 -1.13 4.51
N ARG A 499 14.47 -0.82 3.64
CA ARG A 499 13.04 -0.91 3.96
C ARG A 499 12.33 -1.82 2.95
N LEU A 500 11.34 -2.56 3.44
CA LEU A 500 10.37 -3.28 2.62
C LEU A 500 9.16 -2.38 2.41
N THR A 501 8.85 -2.09 1.15
CA THR A 501 7.75 -1.23 0.71
C THR A 501 6.58 -2.10 0.27
N VAL A 502 5.38 -1.83 0.80
CA VAL A 502 4.11 -2.38 0.30
C VAL A 502 3.22 -1.20 -0.11
N SER A 503 2.74 -1.16 -1.35
CA SER A 503 1.98 0.00 -1.83
C SER A 503 0.98 -0.28 -2.94
N PHE A 504 0.01 0.64 -3.08
CA PHE A 504 -0.85 0.78 -4.25
C PHE A 504 -0.97 2.27 -4.65
N ILE A 505 -1.49 2.54 -5.84
CA ILE A 505 -1.77 3.90 -6.34
C ILE A 505 -3.18 3.90 -6.91
N CYS A 506 -3.95 4.98 -6.72
CA CYS A 506 -5.28 5.18 -7.28
C CYS A 506 -5.48 6.63 -7.77
N THR A 507 -6.29 6.82 -8.82
CA THR A 507 -6.79 8.14 -9.27
C THR A 507 -8.21 8.36 -8.77
N VAL A 508 -8.48 9.47 -8.09
CA VAL A 508 -9.84 9.93 -7.77
C VAL A 508 -10.10 11.22 -8.55
N ALA A 509 -10.87 11.10 -9.64
CA ALA A 509 -11.12 12.12 -10.65
C ALA A 509 -9.84 12.81 -11.16
N ASN A 510 -9.45 13.93 -10.54
CA ASN A 510 -8.31 14.74 -10.93
C ASN A 510 -7.01 14.42 -10.17
N TYR A 511 -7.06 13.74 -9.01
CA TYR A 511 -5.89 13.51 -8.14
C TYR A 511 -5.42 12.05 -8.11
N GLU A 512 -4.11 11.86 -8.11
CA GLU A 512 -3.44 10.57 -7.84
C GLU A 512 -2.93 10.49 -6.39
N TYR A 513 -3.22 9.37 -5.73
CA TYR A 513 -2.74 9.07 -4.38
C TYR A 513 -1.99 7.74 -4.37
N GLY A 514 -0.73 7.78 -3.95
CA GLY A 514 0.07 6.59 -3.68
C GLY A 514 0.14 6.32 -2.18
N PHE A 515 -0.35 5.17 -1.74
CA PHE A 515 -0.37 4.75 -0.33
C PHE A 515 0.70 3.71 -0.06
N TYR A 516 1.57 3.95 0.91
CA TYR A 516 2.75 3.12 1.20
C TYR A 516 2.82 2.75 2.69
N TRP A 517 3.07 1.47 2.96
CA TRP A 517 3.52 0.97 4.26
C TRP A 517 4.96 0.48 4.13
N HIS A 518 5.88 1.05 4.91
CA HIS A 518 7.29 0.65 4.93
C HIS A 518 7.67 -0.01 6.24
N PHE A 519 8.37 -1.15 6.16
CA PHE A 519 8.91 -1.89 7.30
C PHE A 519 10.44 -1.81 7.28
N TYR A 520 11.07 -1.58 8.44
CA TYR A 520 12.51 -1.33 8.54
C TYR A 520 13.24 -2.34 9.42
N GLN A 521 14.55 -2.49 9.21
CA GLN A 521 15.42 -3.36 10.00
C GLN A 521 15.58 -2.92 11.48
N ASP A 522 15.40 -1.62 11.77
CA ASP A 522 15.37 -1.07 13.14
C ASP A 522 14.06 -1.38 13.91
N GLY A 523 13.11 -2.06 13.27
CA GLY A 523 11.84 -2.45 13.86
C GLY A 523 10.75 -1.36 13.83
N LYS A 524 10.96 -0.20 13.18
CA LYS A 524 9.87 0.75 12.95
C LYS A 524 9.03 0.37 11.71
N ILE A 525 7.80 0.88 11.71
CA ILE A 525 6.88 0.90 10.57
C ILE A 525 6.62 2.37 10.24
N GLU A 526 6.52 2.71 8.96
CA GLU A 526 6.18 4.04 8.46
C GLU A 526 4.96 3.94 7.54
N ALA A 527 4.04 4.88 7.68
CA ALA A 527 2.96 5.13 6.74
C ALA A 527 3.33 6.39 5.95
N GLU A 528 3.40 6.30 4.62
CA GLU A 528 3.65 7.42 3.71
C GLU A 528 2.51 7.49 2.68
N VAL A 529 1.95 8.68 2.48
CA VAL A 529 1.03 8.99 1.39
C VAL A 529 1.68 10.02 0.48
N LYS A 530 1.62 9.77 -0.83
CA LYS A 530 2.14 10.62 -1.90
C LYS A 530 0.97 11.20 -2.68
N LEU A 531 0.85 12.52 -2.71
CA LEU A 531 -0.18 13.25 -3.45
C LEU A 531 0.45 13.78 -4.75
N THR A 532 -0.19 13.57 -5.89
CA THR A 532 0.27 14.01 -7.22
C THR A 532 -0.94 14.11 -8.15
N GLY A 533 -0.76 14.58 -9.39
CA GLY A 533 -1.84 14.62 -10.39
C GLY A 533 -2.30 16.04 -10.69
N ILE A 534 -3.56 16.24 -11.07
CA ILE A 534 -4.05 17.52 -11.59
C ILE A 534 -4.90 18.23 -10.53
N LEU A 535 -4.84 19.56 -10.48
CA LEU A 535 -5.61 20.37 -9.55
C LEU A 535 -7.12 20.37 -9.90
N SER A 536 -8.00 20.46 -8.91
CA SER A 536 -9.45 20.63 -9.14
C SER A 536 -9.79 22.13 -9.32
N LEU A 537 -9.83 22.57 -10.58
CA LEU A 537 -9.86 23.98 -10.97
C LEU A 537 -11.27 24.59 -11.06
N GLY A 538 -11.32 25.92 -11.09
CA GLY A 538 -12.48 26.78 -11.37
C GLY A 538 -12.10 27.95 -12.30
N ALA A 539 -13.10 28.70 -12.78
CA ALA A 539 -12.88 29.87 -13.63
C ALA A 539 -13.33 31.18 -12.97
N LEU A 540 -12.58 32.26 -13.25
CA LEU A 540 -12.85 33.61 -12.74
C LEU A 540 -13.28 34.54 -13.87
N GLN A 541 -14.12 35.54 -13.57
CA GLN A 541 -14.38 36.63 -14.52
C GLN A 541 -13.08 37.40 -14.84
N PRO A 542 -12.98 38.05 -16.01
CA PRO A 542 -11.89 38.98 -16.31
C PRO A 542 -11.74 40.06 -15.23
N GLY A 543 -10.61 40.08 -14.53
CA GLY A 543 -10.33 40.98 -13.40
C GLY A 543 -10.88 40.55 -12.04
N GLU A 544 -11.62 39.44 -11.95
CA GLU A 544 -12.00 38.82 -10.66
C GLU A 544 -10.76 38.18 -10.01
N SER A 545 -10.63 38.34 -8.69
CA SER A 545 -9.62 37.66 -7.88
C SER A 545 -10.23 37.25 -6.55
N ARG A 546 -9.86 36.07 -6.05
CA ARG A 546 -10.39 35.49 -4.82
C ARG A 546 -9.25 35.16 -3.87
N LYS A 547 -9.35 35.61 -2.62
CA LYS A 547 -8.37 35.31 -1.55
C LYS A 547 -8.34 33.83 -1.09
N TYR A 548 -9.21 32.99 -1.66
CA TYR A 548 -9.43 31.60 -1.25
C TYR A 548 -8.66 30.59 -2.13
N GLY A 549 -7.70 31.05 -2.95
CA GLY A 549 -6.99 30.24 -3.94
C GLY A 549 -6.00 31.05 -4.76
N THR A 550 -5.37 30.38 -5.72
CA THR A 550 -4.31 30.95 -6.57
C THR A 550 -4.79 30.99 -8.03
N MET A 551 -4.53 32.10 -8.72
CA MET A 551 -4.67 32.17 -10.18
C MET A 551 -3.40 31.59 -10.81
N ILE A 552 -3.52 30.44 -11.47
CA ILE A 552 -2.37 29.68 -12.02
C ILE A 552 -2.10 29.99 -13.49
N ALA A 553 -3.14 30.38 -14.23
CA ALA A 553 -3.07 30.90 -15.59
C ALA A 553 -4.19 31.95 -15.78
N PRO A 554 -4.21 32.75 -16.86
CA PRO A 554 -5.21 33.82 -17.04
C PRO A 554 -6.65 33.32 -16.95
N GLY A 555 -7.38 33.74 -15.90
CA GLY A 555 -8.76 33.31 -15.63
C GLY A 555 -8.90 31.89 -15.02
N LEU A 556 -7.82 31.12 -14.91
CA LEU A 556 -7.79 29.76 -14.39
C LEU A 556 -7.36 29.75 -12.92
N TYR A 557 -8.17 29.12 -12.07
CA TYR A 557 -8.11 29.29 -10.62
C TYR A 557 -8.10 27.97 -9.86
N ALA A 558 -7.17 27.85 -8.91
CA ALA A 558 -6.99 26.69 -8.03
C ALA A 558 -7.36 27.08 -6.58
N PRO A 559 -8.50 26.63 -6.04
CA PRO A 559 -8.89 26.97 -4.67
C PRO A 559 -8.03 26.26 -3.63
N VAL A 560 -7.74 26.92 -2.51
CA VAL A 560 -7.13 26.32 -1.32
C VAL A 560 -8.03 25.19 -0.82
N HIS A 561 -7.41 24.09 -0.40
CA HIS A 561 -8.12 22.93 0.13
C HIS A 561 -7.22 22.19 1.12
N GLN A 562 -7.78 21.21 1.83
CA GLN A 562 -7.02 20.31 2.69
C GLN A 562 -7.21 18.88 2.20
N HIS A 563 -6.23 18.02 2.47
CA HIS A 563 -6.32 16.57 2.29
C HIS A 563 -6.17 15.91 3.66
N PHE A 564 -7.19 15.20 4.12
CA PHE A 564 -7.15 14.45 5.37
C PHE A 564 -7.22 12.94 5.11
N PHE A 565 -6.39 12.18 5.81
CA PHE A 565 -6.28 10.73 5.74
C PHE A 565 -6.53 10.15 7.14
N VAL A 566 -7.23 9.02 7.22
CA VAL A 566 -7.46 8.31 8.48
C VAL A 566 -6.84 6.92 8.43
N ALA A 567 -5.81 6.69 9.25
CA ALA A 567 -5.25 5.36 9.47
C ALA A 567 -5.95 4.66 10.63
N ARG A 568 -6.56 3.50 10.38
CA ARG A 568 -7.09 2.60 11.43
C ARG A 568 -6.02 1.58 11.77
N MET A 569 -5.54 1.62 13.01
CA MET A 569 -4.48 0.76 13.51
C MET A 569 -5.01 -0.03 14.71
N ASP A 570 -5.34 -1.29 14.44
CA ASP A 570 -5.79 -2.28 15.41
C ASP A 570 -4.54 -2.90 16.06
N MET A 571 -4.25 -2.54 17.32
CA MET A 571 -2.93 -2.75 17.93
C MET A 571 -2.89 -3.99 18.82
N ALA A 572 -1.73 -4.66 18.84
CA ALA A 572 -1.56 -5.96 19.52
C ALA A 572 -0.17 -6.10 20.15
N VAL A 573 0.40 -5.02 20.69
CA VAL A 573 1.81 -4.96 21.09
C VAL A 573 2.11 -5.98 22.21
N ASP A 574 2.92 -6.99 21.90
CA ASP A 574 3.25 -8.14 22.75
C ASP A 574 2.03 -8.94 23.30
N CYS A 575 0.82 -8.68 22.82
CA CYS A 575 -0.38 -9.45 23.18
C CYS A 575 -0.46 -10.72 22.34
N LYS A 576 -0.61 -11.88 23.00
CA LYS A 576 -0.98 -13.12 22.30
C LYS A 576 -2.47 -13.07 21.91
N PRO A 577 -2.93 -13.90 20.99
CA PRO A 577 -4.33 -13.96 20.62
C PRO A 577 -5.29 -14.17 21.81
N GLY A 578 -6.23 -13.25 21.99
CA GLY A 578 -7.17 -13.25 23.12
C GLY A 578 -6.63 -12.62 24.41
N GLU A 579 -5.35 -12.19 24.44
CA GLU A 579 -4.83 -11.32 25.48
C GLU A 579 -5.17 -9.86 25.16
N ALA A 580 -5.65 -9.13 26.16
CA ALA A 580 -6.06 -7.74 26.07
C ALA A 580 -5.28 -6.92 27.10
N PHE A 581 -3.96 -6.84 26.95
CA PHE A 581 -3.05 -6.17 27.89
C PHE A 581 -2.46 -4.87 27.30
N ASN A 582 -3.15 -4.24 26.35
CA ASN A 582 -2.73 -2.96 25.78
C ASN A 582 -3.46 -1.78 26.40
N GLN A 583 -2.75 -0.67 26.52
CA GLN A 583 -3.25 0.64 26.95
C GLN A 583 -2.46 1.74 26.23
N VAL A 584 -2.97 2.97 26.18
CA VAL A 584 -2.33 4.10 25.49
C VAL A 584 -1.88 5.18 26.47
N VAL A 585 -0.62 5.56 26.40
CA VAL A 585 -0.02 6.66 27.18
C VAL A 585 0.34 7.81 26.25
N GLU A 586 -0.18 9.00 26.50
CA GLU A 586 0.33 10.24 25.90
C GLU A 586 1.61 10.66 26.63
N VAL A 587 2.61 11.11 25.87
CA VAL A 587 3.87 11.62 26.40
C VAL A 587 4.11 13.04 25.88
N ASN A 588 4.41 13.96 26.80
CA ASN A 588 4.81 15.34 26.53
C ASN A 588 6.23 15.57 27.07
N ALA A 589 7.02 16.44 26.46
CA ALA A 589 8.29 16.92 26.97
C ALA A 589 8.09 18.25 27.70
N GLU A 590 8.34 18.26 29.01
CA GLU A 590 8.09 19.40 29.91
C GLU A 590 9.39 19.92 30.52
N VAL A 591 9.48 21.24 30.72
CA VAL A 591 10.65 21.90 31.30
C VAL A 591 10.54 21.92 32.82
N GLU A 592 11.60 21.50 33.51
CA GLU A 592 11.63 21.52 34.98
C GLU A 592 11.73 22.95 35.51
N LYS A 593 11.08 23.21 36.64
CA LYS A 593 11.02 24.54 37.26
C LYS A 593 12.40 24.94 37.82
N PRO A 594 12.72 26.25 37.88
CA PRO A 594 13.86 26.75 38.62
C PRO A 594 13.82 26.35 40.10
N GLY A 595 14.97 25.94 40.67
CA GLY A 595 15.07 25.56 42.07
C GLY A 595 16.38 24.85 42.41
N GLU A 596 16.52 24.38 43.64
CA GLU A 596 17.74 23.72 44.15
C GLU A 596 18.12 22.45 43.36
N ASN A 597 17.13 21.74 42.82
CA ASN A 597 17.34 20.55 41.97
C ASN A 597 17.56 20.89 40.48
N ASN A 598 17.52 22.17 40.09
CA ASN A 598 17.64 22.65 38.70
C ASN A 598 18.31 24.04 38.67
N VAL A 599 19.42 24.21 39.41
CA VAL A 599 20.09 25.52 39.62
C VAL A 599 20.50 26.20 38.31
N HIS A 600 20.76 25.41 37.26
CA HIS A 600 21.17 25.90 35.94
C HIS A 600 20.00 26.07 34.95
N ASN A 601 18.75 25.83 35.37
CA ASN A 601 17.51 25.98 34.59
C ASN A 601 17.52 25.22 33.25
N ASN A 602 18.21 24.08 33.19
CA ASN A 602 18.45 23.32 31.96
C ASN A 602 17.73 21.96 31.92
N ALA A 603 17.11 21.53 33.01
CA ALA A 603 16.46 20.24 33.09
C ALA A 603 15.08 20.24 32.41
N PHE A 604 14.76 19.13 31.76
CA PHE A 604 13.46 18.83 31.16
C PHE A 604 13.26 17.30 31.20
N TYR A 605 12.01 16.84 31.19
CA TYR A 605 11.65 15.44 31.33
C TYR A 605 10.46 15.06 30.46
N ALA A 606 10.15 13.76 30.41
CA ALA A 606 8.95 13.23 29.77
C ALA A 606 7.84 13.09 30.82
N GLU A 607 6.76 13.86 30.68
CA GLU A 607 5.53 13.66 31.45
C GLU A 607 4.62 12.66 30.72
N GLU A 608 4.03 11.72 31.47
CA GLU A 608 3.22 10.63 30.94
C GLU A 608 1.77 10.69 31.44
N THR A 609 0.81 10.79 30.52
CA THR A 609 -0.64 10.74 30.81
C THR A 609 -1.25 9.46 30.26
N LEU A 610 -1.73 8.58 31.14
CA LEU A 610 -2.50 7.41 30.75
C LEU A 610 -3.89 7.83 30.23
N LEU A 611 -4.25 7.37 29.03
CA LEU A 611 -5.56 7.59 28.41
C LEU A 611 -6.49 6.43 28.82
N LYS A 612 -7.42 6.72 29.75
CA LYS A 612 -8.23 5.71 30.45
C LYS A 612 -9.57 5.41 29.78
N SER A 613 -10.12 6.36 29.02
CA SER A 613 -11.42 6.23 28.36
C SER A 613 -11.44 6.89 26.98
N GLU A 614 -12.43 6.54 26.16
CA GLU A 614 -12.54 7.00 24.77
C GLU A 614 -12.71 8.51 24.64
N LEU A 615 -13.43 9.16 25.57
CA LEU A 615 -13.56 10.63 25.59
C LEU A 615 -12.26 11.31 26.03
N GLN A 616 -11.50 10.73 26.97
CA GLN A 616 -10.18 11.26 27.33
C GLN A 616 -9.18 11.13 26.17
N ALA A 617 -9.35 10.10 25.34
CA ALA A 617 -8.44 9.74 24.24
C ALA A 617 -8.70 10.45 22.91
N MET A 618 -9.51 11.51 22.91
CA MET A 618 -9.60 12.49 21.83
C MET A 618 -8.43 13.49 21.98
N ARG A 619 -7.35 13.31 21.21
CA ARG A 619 -6.07 14.03 21.41
C ARG A 619 -5.59 14.73 20.14
N ASP A 620 -4.91 15.85 20.33
CA ASP A 620 -4.30 16.63 19.24
C ASP A 620 -2.77 16.64 19.33
N CYS A 621 -2.12 16.71 18.16
CA CYS A 621 -0.67 16.80 18.06
C CYS A 621 -0.17 18.13 18.66
N ASN A 622 0.84 18.08 19.52
CA ASN A 622 1.54 19.28 19.99
C ASN A 622 3.04 19.19 19.65
N PRO A 623 3.53 19.91 18.63
CA PRO A 623 4.94 19.90 18.29
C PRO A 623 5.81 20.64 19.32
N LEU A 624 5.23 21.56 20.11
CA LEU A 624 5.97 22.34 21.12
C LEU A 624 6.38 21.48 22.33
N SER A 625 5.57 20.48 22.70
CA SER A 625 5.90 19.48 23.74
C SER A 625 6.35 18.15 23.14
N ALA A 626 6.73 18.10 21.86
CA ALA A 626 7.13 16.88 21.13
C ALA A 626 6.16 15.69 21.34
N ARG A 627 4.85 15.97 21.40
CA ARG A 627 3.82 15.02 21.82
C ARG A 627 3.78 13.78 20.93
N HIS A 628 3.72 12.62 21.58
CA HIS A 628 3.54 11.33 20.94
C HIS A 628 2.77 10.38 21.86
N TRP A 629 2.27 9.26 21.30
CA TRP A 629 1.45 8.31 22.05
C TRP A 629 2.07 6.91 21.99
N ILE A 630 2.03 6.18 23.09
CA ILE A 630 2.68 4.88 23.24
C ILE A 630 1.64 3.83 23.61
N VAL A 631 1.45 2.85 22.72
CA VAL A 631 0.76 1.61 23.04
C VAL A 631 1.70 0.75 23.86
N ARG A 632 1.32 0.40 25.08
CA ARG A 632 2.14 -0.38 26.02
C ARG A 632 1.46 -1.67 26.43
N ASN A 633 2.26 -2.74 26.57
CA ASN A 633 1.82 -4.01 27.14
C ASN A 633 1.98 -4.00 28.66
N THR A 634 0.90 -4.18 29.43
CA THR A 634 0.91 -4.09 30.90
C THR A 634 1.41 -5.35 31.62
N ARG A 635 1.84 -6.38 30.88
CA ARG A 635 2.32 -7.67 31.43
C ARG A 635 3.73 -8.04 30.98
N THR A 636 4.28 -7.33 30.00
CA THR A 636 5.53 -7.73 29.34
C THR A 636 6.58 -6.65 29.45
N VAL A 637 7.60 -6.92 30.26
CA VAL A 637 8.75 -6.04 30.50
C VAL A 637 9.94 -6.36 29.61
N ASN A 638 10.85 -5.40 29.49
CA ASN A 638 12.16 -5.54 28.86
C ASN A 638 13.28 -5.70 29.92
N ARG A 639 14.54 -5.72 29.48
CA ARG A 639 15.72 -5.89 30.35
C ARG A 639 15.92 -4.82 31.44
N THR A 640 15.26 -3.66 31.39
CA THR A 640 15.31 -2.62 32.43
C THR A 640 14.11 -2.67 33.38
N GLY A 641 13.22 -3.67 33.24
CA GLY A 641 11.98 -3.78 34.00
C GLY A 641 10.86 -2.86 33.50
N GLN A 642 11.11 -2.06 32.46
CA GLN A 642 10.10 -1.16 31.87
C GLN A 642 9.17 -1.94 30.94
N LEU A 643 7.92 -1.49 30.84
CA LEU A 643 6.91 -2.07 29.96
C LEU A 643 7.32 -1.94 28.48
N THR A 644 7.08 -2.99 27.70
CA THR A 644 7.27 -2.98 26.25
C THR A 644 6.17 -2.17 25.55
N GLY A 645 6.52 -1.42 24.49
CA GLY A 645 5.55 -0.63 23.74
C GLY A 645 5.96 -0.29 22.30
N TYR A 646 5.02 0.25 21.53
CA TYR A 646 5.26 0.94 20.27
C TYR A 646 4.70 2.36 20.36
N LYS A 647 5.50 3.35 19.94
CA LYS A 647 5.10 4.75 19.89
C LYS A 647 4.63 5.17 18.50
N LEU A 648 3.46 5.80 18.44
CA LEU A 648 2.99 6.59 17.31
C LEU A 648 3.65 7.97 17.38
N VAL A 649 4.51 8.26 16.40
CA VAL A 649 5.20 9.54 16.23
C VAL A 649 4.52 10.30 15.09
N PRO A 650 3.90 11.47 15.36
CA PRO A 650 3.34 12.34 14.33
C PRO A 650 4.38 12.79 13.30
N GLY A 651 3.98 12.84 12.03
CA GLY A 651 4.63 13.69 11.03
C GLY A 651 4.01 15.10 11.00
N SER A 652 4.28 15.85 9.92
CA SER A 652 3.56 17.09 9.61
C SER A 652 2.05 16.85 9.59
N ASN A 653 1.28 17.75 10.20
CA ASN A 653 -0.16 17.57 10.37
C ASN A 653 -0.88 18.94 10.52
N CYS A 654 -2.20 18.96 10.31
CA CYS A 654 -3.08 20.10 10.59
C CYS A 654 -4.45 19.62 11.12
N LEU A 655 -5.31 20.57 11.46
CA LEU A 655 -6.73 20.35 11.73
C LEU A 655 -7.59 21.12 10.70
N PRO A 656 -8.89 20.82 10.58
CA PRO A 656 -9.79 21.51 9.65
C PRO A 656 -9.81 23.02 9.83
N LEU A 657 -9.45 23.76 8.79
CA LEU A 657 -9.48 25.23 8.73
C LEU A 657 -10.89 25.73 8.38
N ALA A 658 -11.87 25.33 9.20
CA ALA A 658 -13.29 25.61 9.01
C ALA A 658 -13.99 25.98 10.33
N GLY A 659 -15.13 26.66 10.23
CA GLY A 659 -15.98 26.92 11.40
C GLY A 659 -16.58 25.64 11.98
N SER A 660 -16.89 25.62 13.28
CA SER A 660 -17.38 24.42 14.00
C SER A 660 -18.61 23.76 13.36
N GLU A 661 -19.47 24.59 12.75
CA GLU A 661 -20.74 24.24 12.10
C GLU A 661 -20.63 24.04 10.58
N ALA A 662 -19.40 23.96 10.04
CA ALA A 662 -19.20 23.71 8.61
C ALA A 662 -19.89 22.41 8.17
N LYS A 663 -20.64 22.47 7.06
CA LYS A 663 -21.56 21.39 6.65
C LYS A 663 -20.86 20.05 6.48
N PHE A 664 -19.62 20.03 5.97
CA PHE A 664 -18.84 18.79 5.86
C PHE A 664 -18.48 18.19 7.23
N LEU A 665 -18.18 18.97 8.26
CA LEU A 665 -17.89 18.50 9.62
C LEU A 665 -19.09 17.85 10.33
N ARG A 666 -20.31 17.97 9.78
CA ARG A 666 -21.46 17.16 10.22
C ARG A 666 -21.30 15.69 9.88
N ARG A 667 -20.62 15.37 8.78
CA ARG A 667 -20.27 14.00 8.33
C ARG A 667 -18.86 13.63 8.78
N ALA A 668 -17.91 14.57 8.63
CA ALA A 668 -16.49 14.41 8.90
C ALA A 668 -16.10 14.79 10.34
N ALA A 669 -16.95 14.47 11.32
CA ALA A 669 -16.76 14.92 12.71
C ALA A 669 -15.47 14.35 13.36
N PHE A 670 -14.98 13.23 12.86
CA PHE A 670 -13.68 12.63 13.23
C PHE A 670 -12.48 13.52 12.87
N LEU A 671 -12.60 14.46 11.93
CA LEU A 671 -11.50 15.37 11.58
C LEU A 671 -11.20 16.39 12.69
N LYS A 672 -12.04 16.49 13.73
CA LYS A 672 -11.87 17.48 14.80
C LYS A 672 -10.68 17.21 15.73
N HIS A 673 -10.10 16.00 15.72
CA HIS A 673 -8.88 15.67 16.46
C HIS A 673 -7.91 14.78 15.68
N ASN A 674 -6.60 14.89 15.97
CA ASN A 674 -5.57 14.11 15.27
C ASN A 674 -5.48 12.63 15.71
N LEU A 675 -5.81 12.31 16.96
CA LEU A 675 -5.89 10.93 17.45
C LEU A 675 -7.21 10.71 18.18
N TRP A 676 -7.82 9.58 17.89
CA TRP A 676 -8.88 8.99 18.70
C TRP A 676 -8.45 7.57 19.05
N VAL A 677 -8.83 7.08 20.23
CA VAL A 677 -8.64 5.67 20.59
C VAL A 677 -10.00 5.10 20.98
N THR A 678 -10.37 3.98 20.35
CA THR A 678 -11.54 3.20 20.76
C THR A 678 -11.14 1.85 21.31
N ARG A 679 -12.02 1.28 22.15
CA ARG A 679 -11.98 -0.15 22.42
C ARG A 679 -12.49 -0.90 21.18
N TYR A 680 -11.77 -1.94 20.76
CA TYR A 680 -12.10 -2.73 19.59
C TYR A 680 -13.55 -3.26 19.62
N ALA A 681 -14.24 -3.06 18.50
CA ALA A 681 -15.50 -3.70 18.17
C ALA A 681 -15.48 -4.11 16.68
N PRO A 682 -16.10 -5.23 16.30
CA PRO A 682 -15.99 -5.80 14.94
C PRO A 682 -16.81 -5.02 13.89
N ASP A 683 -17.75 -4.19 14.31
CA ASP A 683 -18.60 -3.32 13.50
C ASP A 683 -18.03 -1.88 13.35
N GLU A 684 -17.00 -1.53 14.12
CA GLU A 684 -16.39 -0.19 14.12
C GLU A 684 -15.22 -0.13 13.11
N MET A 685 -15.55 0.08 11.83
CA MET A 685 -14.59 0.02 10.70
C MET A 685 -14.30 1.38 10.04
N PHE A 686 -15.32 2.19 9.73
CA PHE A 686 -15.17 3.43 8.94
C PHE A 686 -15.53 4.69 9.75
N PRO A 687 -14.65 5.70 9.84
CA PRO A 687 -14.75 6.76 10.84
C PRO A 687 -15.89 7.75 10.60
N GLY A 688 -16.37 7.88 9.36
CA GLY A 688 -17.56 8.67 8.97
C GLY A 688 -18.86 7.86 8.86
N GLY A 689 -18.87 6.62 9.36
CA GLY A 689 -19.94 5.66 9.14
C GLY A 689 -19.74 4.81 7.88
N GLU A 690 -20.61 3.82 7.69
CA GLU A 690 -20.52 2.88 6.55
C GLU A 690 -20.78 3.54 5.19
N PHE A 691 -21.70 4.51 5.19
CA PHE A 691 -22.28 5.14 4.00
C PHE A 691 -22.28 6.67 4.17
N PRO A 692 -21.14 7.36 3.94
CA PRO A 692 -21.08 8.80 4.08
C PRO A 692 -21.78 9.55 2.93
N ASN A 693 -21.93 8.95 1.75
CA ASN A 693 -22.66 9.54 0.61
C ASN A 693 -24.10 9.89 1.02
N GLN A 694 -24.52 11.14 0.76
CA GLN A 694 -25.83 11.69 1.14
C GLN A 694 -26.23 11.48 2.62
N ASN A 695 -25.27 11.31 3.54
CA ASN A 695 -25.58 10.91 4.92
C ASN A 695 -26.24 12.05 5.75
N PRO A 696 -27.48 11.88 6.25
CA PRO A 696 -28.13 12.84 7.14
C PRO A 696 -27.66 12.74 8.60
N ARG A 697 -27.07 11.61 9.03
CA ARG A 697 -26.80 11.28 10.44
C ARG A 697 -25.54 12.00 10.94
N VAL A 698 -25.77 13.11 11.66
CA VAL A 698 -24.71 13.99 12.15
C VAL A 698 -23.78 13.28 13.14
N GLY A 699 -22.49 13.22 12.79
CA GLY A 699 -21.45 12.62 13.62
C GLY A 699 -21.51 11.09 13.69
N GLU A 700 -22.10 10.43 12.69
CA GLU A 700 -22.03 8.96 12.56
C GLU A 700 -20.58 8.46 12.49
N GLY A 701 -20.36 7.22 12.94
CA GLY A 701 -19.02 6.64 13.05
C GLY A 701 -18.31 7.05 14.33
N LEU A 702 -17.01 7.36 14.20
CA LEU A 702 -16.07 7.48 15.31
C LEU A 702 -16.46 8.53 16.35
N ALA A 703 -16.95 9.69 15.91
CA ALA A 703 -17.42 10.78 16.78
C ALA A 703 -18.71 10.44 17.56
N THR A 704 -19.35 9.29 17.28
CA THR A 704 -20.44 8.73 18.09
C THR A 704 -20.03 7.47 18.83
N TRP A 705 -19.08 6.69 18.33
CA TRP A 705 -18.54 5.53 19.07
C TRP A 705 -17.85 5.93 20.36
N VAL A 706 -17.03 7.00 20.37
CA VAL A 706 -16.35 7.45 21.60
C VAL A 706 -17.31 7.94 22.70
N LYS A 707 -18.57 8.27 22.36
CA LYS A 707 -19.61 8.61 23.36
C LYS A 707 -20.07 7.41 24.20
N LYS A 708 -19.63 6.19 23.85
CA LYS A 708 -19.76 4.99 24.69
C LYS A 708 -18.80 5.02 25.90
N ASP A 709 -17.79 5.90 25.85
CA ASP A 709 -16.74 6.13 26.85
C ASP A 709 -16.15 4.85 27.48
N ARG A 710 -15.87 3.85 26.64
CA ARG A 710 -15.39 2.53 27.09
C ARG A 710 -14.00 2.66 27.74
N PRO A 711 -13.68 1.82 28.75
CA PRO A 711 -12.35 1.81 29.33
C PRO A 711 -11.30 1.33 28.32
N LEU A 712 -10.14 1.99 28.34
CA LEU A 712 -8.97 1.76 27.49
C LEU A 712 -7.76 1.19 28.26
N GLU A 713 -7.85 1.10 29.59
CA GLU A 713 -6.89 0.37 30.43
C GLU A 713 -7.09 -1.14 30.24
N GLU A 714 -6.00 -1.86 29.96
CA GLU A 714 -5.97 -3.32 29.75
C GLU A 714 -7.10 -3.85 28.84
N THR A 715 -7.08 -3.38 27.59
CA THR A 715 -8.08 -3.77 26.61
C THR A 715 -7.50 -4.05 25.22
N ASP A 716 -8.39 -4.41 24.31
CA ASP A 716 -8.14 -4.55 22.88
C ASP A 716 -8.44 -3.19 22.22
N ILE A 717 -7.43 -2.53 21.64
CA ILE A 717 -7.48 -1.10 21.28
C ILE A 717 -7.30 -0.84 19.78
N VAL A 718 -8.02 0.16 19.29
CA VAL A 718 -7.87 0.69 17.92
C VAL A 718 -7.48 2.16 18.00
N LEU A 719 -6.34 2.50 17.42
CA LEU A 719 -5.94 3.89 17.17
C LEU A 719 -6.56 4.34 15.84
N TRP A 720 -7.13 5.54 15.84
CA TRP A 720 -7.62 6.22 14.65
C TRP A 720 -6.81 7.51 14.50
N TYR A 721 -5.75 7.46 13.70
CA TYR A 721 -4.87 8.60 13.49
C TYR A 721 -5.31 9.38 12.25
N VAL A 722 -5.79 10.60 12.48
CA VAL A 722 -6.19 11.55 11.46
C VAL A 722 -5.03 12.50 11.20
N PHE A 723 -4.55 12.50 9.97
CA PHE A 723 -3.49 13.40 9.54
C PHE A 723 -3.82 14.06 8.22
N GLY A 724 -3.44 15.32 8.07
CA GLY A 724 -3.73 16.06 6.85
C GLY A 724 -2.79 17.20 6.56
N ILE A 725 -2.87 17.68 5.32
CA ILE A 725 -2.08 18.79 4.79
C ILE A 725 -3.00 19.88 4.26
N THR A 726 -2.60 21.14 4.43
CA THR A 726 -3.28 22.30 3.86
C THR A 726 -2.57 22.69 2.57
N HIS A 727 -3.19 22.38 1.43
CA HIS A 727 -2.65 22.69 0.13
C HIS A 727 -3.09 24.11 -0.29
N VAL A 728 -2.12 25.01 -0.40
CA VAL A 728 -2.25 26.33 -1.04
C VAL A 728 -1.58 26.22 -2.42
N PRO A 729 -2.34 26.02 -3.52
CA PRO A 729 -1.76 25.71 -4.81
C PRO A 729 -0.88 26.83 -5.37
N ARG A 730 0.13 26.46 -6.16
CA ARG A 730 1.10 27.38 -6.78
C ARG A 730 1.13 27.19 -8.29
N LEU A 731 1.96 27.98 -8.99
CA LEU A 731 2.15 27.84 -10.43
C LEU A 731 2.97 26.59 -10.77
N GLU A 732 3.87 26.15 -9.88
CA GLU A 732 4.67 24.94 -10.01
C GLU A 732 3.84 23.64 -9.90
N ASP A 733 2.59 23.74 -9.48
CA ASP A 733 1.65 22.62 -9.35
C ASP A 733 0.78 22.43 -10.61
N TRP A 734 1.10 23.17 -11.68
CA TRP A 734 0.44 23.18 -12.99
C TRP A 734 1.47 22.91 -14.12
N PRO A 735 1.16 22.13 -15.17
CA PRO A 735 -0.10 21.42 -15.46
C PRO A 735 -0.36 20.14 -14.65
N VAL A 736 0.65 19.65 -13.93
CA VAL A 736 0.57 18.46 -13.10
C VAL A 736 1.43 18.68 -11.84
N MET A 737 0.85 18.40 -10.68
CA MET A 737 1.41 18.66 -9.36
C MET A 737 2.60 17.72 -9.07
N PRO A 738 3.80 18.25 -8.75
CA PRO A 738 4.90 17.44 -8.24
C PRO A 738 4.54 16.75 -6.92
N VAL A 739 5.09 15.56 -6.67
CA VAL A 739 4.74 14.73 -5.50
C VAL A 739 4.96 15.46 -4.17
N GLU A 740 3.87 15.74 -3.45
CA GLU A 740 3.87 16.11 -2.03
C GLU A 740 3.74 14.85 -1.15
N ARG A 741 4.23 14.90 0.09
CA ARG A 741 4.36 13.74 1.00
C ARG A 741 3.88 14.08 2.40
N ILE A 742 3.10 13.17 2.98
CA ILE A 742 2.68 13.23 4.39
C ILE A 742 2.62 11.81 4.97
N GLY A 743 2.79 11.66 6.29
CA GLY A 743 2.88 10.35 6.92
C GLY A 743 3.12 10.38 8.43
N PHE A 744 3.40 9.22 9.00
CA PHE A 744 3.73 9.02 10.41
C PHE A 744 4.54 7.73 10.64
N MET A 745 5.09 7.55 11.84
CA MET A 745 5.84 6.33 12.20
C MET A 745 5.26 5.63 13.43
N LEU A 746 5.23 4.30 13.40
CA LEU A 746 5.15 3.43 14.58
C LEU A 746 6.55 2.91 14.91
N MET A 747 7.16 3.37 16.00
CA MET A 747 8.52 2.98 16.40
C MET A 747 8.51 2.11 17.66
N PRO A 748 9.41 1.12 17.80
CA PRO A 748 9.53 0.34 19.03
C PRO A 748 10.01 1.26 20.18
N HIS A 749 9.32 1.21 21.31
CA HIS A 749 9.67 1.95 22.53
C HIS A 749 9.82 0.96 23.69
N GLY A 750 11.07 0.67 24.06
CA GLY A 750 11.37 -0.38 25.05
C GLY A 750 10.93 -1.80 24.62
N PHE A 751 10.49 -2.01 23.37
CA PHE A 751 10.03 -3.31 22.90
C PHE A 751 11.17 -4.33 22.86
N PHE A 752 12.32 -3.97 22.28
CA PHE A 752 13.51 -4.81 22.20
C PHE A 752 14.46 -4.55 23.38
N ASN A 753 15.28 -5.54 23.74
CA ASN A 753 16.26 -5.43 24.83
C ASN A 753 17.53 -4.63 24.43
N CYS A 754 17.73 -4.41 23.14
CA CYS A 754 18.78 -3.58 22.54
C CYS A 754 18.28 -3.08 21.17
N SER A 755 19.11 -2.38 20.39
CA SER A 755 18.77 -2.08 18.99
C SER A 755 18.62 -3.39 18.20
N PRO A 756 17.48 -3.65 17.53
CA PRO A 756 17.26 -4.90 16.79
C PRO A 756 18.02 -4.93 15.44
N ALA A 757 18.77 -3.86 15.13
CA ALA A 757 19.57 -3.66 13.94
C ALA A 757 21.07 -4.01 14.11
N VAL A 758 21.50 -4.54 15.27
CA VAL A 758 22.92 -4.86 15.53
C VAL A 758 23.41 -6.13 14.81
N ASP A 759 22.51 -7.05 14.47
CA ASP A 759 22.79 -8.30 13.75
C ASP A 759 22.56 -8.18 12.23
N VAL A 760 22.22 -6.98 11.73
CA VAL A 760 22.39 -6.66 10.31
C VAL A 760 23.89 -6.79 9.99
N PRO A 761 24.29 -7.52 8.93
CA PRO A 761 25.70 -7.70 8.60
C PRO A 761 26.32 -6.41 8.02
N PRO A 762 27.65 -6.21 8.18
CA PRO A 762 28.36 -5.18 7.43
C PRO A 762 28.23 -5.43 5.93
N ASN A 763 28.19 -4.35 5.14
CA ASN A 763 28.44 -4.48 3.70
C ASN A 763 29.88 -4.96 3.49
N ALA A 764 30.07 -5.91 2.58
CA ALA A 764 31.41 -6.25 2.11
C ALA A 764 32.04 -5.01 1.46
N CYS A 765 33.17 -4.56 2.01
CA CYS A 765 33.97 -3.50 1.44
C CYS A 765 35.04 -4.14 0.56
N GLU A 766 34.98 -3.94 -0.76
CA GLU A 766 36.06 -4.32 -1.65
C GLU A 766 37.24 -3.37 -1.43
N LEU A 767 38.13 -3.74 -0.49
CA LEU A 767 39.43 -3.10 -0.34
C LEU A 767 40.26 -3.41 -1.59
N GLU A 768 40.65 -2.39 -2.35
CA GLU A 768 41.65 -2.55 -3.40
C GLU A 768 42.94 -3.09 -2.77
N THR A 769 43.37 -4.28 -3.17
CA THR A 769 44.69 -4.81 -2.78
C THR A 769 45.79 -4.11 -3.58
N LYS A 770 46.08 -2.86 -3.20
CA LYS A 770 47.26 -2.08 -3.59
C LYS A 770 48.06 -1.75 -2.34
N ASP A 771 49.05 -2.58 -2.05
CA ASP A 771 50.39 -2.16 -1.61
C ASP A 771 51.23 -3.38 -1.21
N SER A 772 52.25 -3.70 -2.02
CA SER A 772 53.53 -4.32 -1.60
C SER A 772 54.42 -4.71 -2.80
N GLU A 773 54.76 -3.79 -3.70
CA GLU A 773 55.92 -3.97 -4.58
C GLU A 773 57.22 -3.61 -3.83
N ILE A 774 57.65 -4.48 -2.92
CA ILE A 774 59.01 -4.45 -2.36
C ILE A 774 59.64 -5.84 -2.46
N LYS A 775 60.66 -5.94 -3.31
CA LYS A 775 61.69 -6.99 -3.33
C LYS A 775 62.74 -6.64 -2.24
N GLU A 776 63.49 -7.57 -1.63
CA GLU A 776 63.86 -8.92 -2.08
C GLU A 776 64.37 -9.82 -0.92
N ASN A 777 64.53 -11.12 -1.19
CA ASN A 777 65.45 -12.08 -0.54
C ASN A 777 65.40 -12.38 0.98
N ALA A 778 64.69 -13.45 1.34
CA ALA A 778 65.20 -14.52 2.22
C ALA A 778 64.49 -15.86 1.91
N VAL A 779 65.16 -17.01 2.06
CA VAL A 779 64.66 -18.32 1.55
C VAL A 779 64.54 -19.38 2.65
N ALA A 780 63.35 -19.99 2.79
CA ALA A 780 63.11 -21.26 3.48
C ALA A 780 61.92 -22.02 2.83
N LYS A 781 61.79 -23.33 3.09
CA LYS A 781 60.85 -24.25 2.39
C LYS A 781 59.58 -24.61 3.19
N PRO A 782 58.51 -25.13 2.56
CA PRO A 782 57.17 -25.16 3.12
C PRO A 782 56.73 -26.49 3.77
N VAL A 783 55.81 -26.42 4.73
CA VAL A 783 54.90 -27.50 5.18
C VAL A 783 53.50 -26.89 5.41
N GLN A 784 52.45 -27.72 5.38
CA GLN A 784 51.04 -27.31 5.32
C GLN A 784 50.38 -27.06 6.70
N ASN A 785 49.46 -26.10 6.75
CA ASN A 785 48.41 -25.96 7.78
C ASN A 785 47.05 -26.39 7.18
N GLY A 786 46.08 -26.78 8.01
CA GLY A 786 44.66 -26.76 7.62
C GLY A 786 43.70 -27.64 8.43
N SER A 787 42.51 -27.09 8.74
CA SER A 787 41.26 -27.74 9.19
C SER A 787 41.29 -28.52 10.53
N GLU A 788 40.44 -28.29 11.54
CA GLU A 788 39.06 -27.72 11.62
C GLU A 788 37.95 -28.63 11.06
N GLN A 789 36.87 -28.80 11.83
CA GLN A 789 35.93 -29.93 11.74
C GLN A 789 34.62 -29.58 12.49
N ASP A 790 33.39 -29.93 12.10
CA ASP A 790 32.77 -30.53 10.89
C ASP A 790 31.31 -30.02 10.86
N ASP A 791 30.70 -29.75 9.70
CA ASP A 791 29.24 -29.95 9.55
C ASP A 791 28.88 -30.40 8.12
N LYS A 792 27.81 -31.18 7.98
CA LYS A 792 27.73 -32.26 6.98
C LYS A 792 26.77 -31.96 5.82
N SER A 793 27.36 -31.79 4.64
CA SER A 793 26.70 -31.95 3.34
C SER A 793 27.02 -33.33 2.71
N PRO A 794 26.16 -33.88 1.82
CA PRO A 794 26.32 -35.24 1.29
C PRO A 794 27.58 -35.36 0.40
N ALA A 795 28.44 -36.34 0.74
CA ALA A 795 29.78 -36.47 0.15
C ALA A 795 29.78 -36.69 -1.37
N ILE A 796 30.38 -35.74 -2.10
CA ILE A 796 30.82 -35.92 -3.48
C ILE A 796 32.22 -36.51 -3.44
N GLU A 797 32.38 -37.74 -3.95
CA GLU A 797 33.71 -38.35 -4.02
C GLU A 797 34.55 -37.66 -5.10
N GLU A 798 35.69 -37.10 -4.69
CA GLU A 798 36.67 -36.49 -5.58
C GLU A 798 37.85 -37.43 -5.87
N PHE A 799 38.46 -37.27 -7.04
CA PHE A 799 39.72 -37.90 -7.41
C PHE A 799 40.60 -36.89 -8.14
N VAL A 800 41.72 -36.51 -7.52
CA VAL A 800 42.75 -35.68 -8.17
C VAL A 800 43.70 -36.61 -8.92
N ARG A 801 43.91 -36.35 -10.21
CA ARG A 801 44.92 -37.03 -11.03
C ARG A 801 46.21 -36.20 -11.06
N ASN A 802 47.36 -36.85 -11.21
CA ASN A 802 48.69 -36.23 -11.14
C ASN A 802 48.93 -35.06 -12.12
N ASP A 803 48.09 -34.87 -13.15
CA ASP A 803 48.07 -33.67 -14.01
C ASP A 803 47.15 -32.56 -13.46
N ALA A 804 47.03 -32.46 -12.13
CA ALA A 804 46.15 -31.57 -11.37
C ALA A 804 44.64 -31.62 -11.71
N LYS A 805 44.18 -32.59 -12.52
CA LYS A 805 42.76 -32.67 -12.91
C LYS A 805 41.91 -33.33 -11.83
N ILE A 806 40.98 -32.57 -11.28
CA ILE A 806 40.01 -33.00 -10.26
C ILE A 806 38.77 -33.59 -10.96
N PHE A 807 38.46 -34.86 -10.68
CA PHE A 807 37.25 -35.55 -11.13
C PHE A 807 36.25 -35.63 -9.97
N ARG A 808 35.11 -34.94 -10.10
CA ARG A 808 33.98 -35.01 -9.14
C ARG A 808 32.98 -36.08 -9.58
N PHE A 809 32.69 -37.05 -8.73
CA PHE A 809 31.76 -38.14 -9.04
C PHE A 809 30.40 -37.96 -8.37
N CYS A 810 29.33 -37.93 -9.16
CA CYS A 810 27.96 -37.72 -8.68
C CYS A 810 27.42 -38.84 -7.75
N ARG A 811 28.06 -40.01 -7.71
CA ARG A 811 27.83 -41.13 -6.77
C ARG A 811 29.09 -42.01 -6.69
N SER A 812 29.34 -42.68 -5.56
CA SER A 812 30.43 -43.65 -5.37
C SER A 812 30.49 -44.75 -6.43
N LYS A 813 29.32 -45.18 -6.94
CA LYS A 813 29.20 -46.15 -8.04
C LYS A 813 29.89 -45.66 -9.33
N CYS A 814 29.95 -44.36 -9.58
CA CYS A 814 30.65 -43.77 -10.71
C CYS A 814 32.16 -43.79 -10.48
N HIS A 815 32.64 -43.35 -9.31
CA HIS A 815 34.05 -43.36 -8.92
C HIS A 815 34.65 -44.77 -8.96
N LYS A 816 33.95 -45.78 -8.41
CA LYS A 816 34.40 -47.18 -8.44
C LYS A 816 34.53 -47.73 -9.87
N ASN A 817 33.62 -47.39 -10.78
CA ASN A 817 33.74 -47.80 -12.20
C ASN A 817 34.83 -47.01 -12.96
N PHE A 818 35.08 -45.76 -12.59
CA PHE A 818 36.20 -44.96 -13.13
C PHE A 818 37.56 -45.53 -12.70
N LYS A 819 37.74 -45.88 -11.41
CA LYS A 819 38.94 -46.59 -10.92
C LYS A 819 39.15 -47.95 -11.60
N MET A 820 38.06 -48.64 -11.97
CA MET A 820 38.10 -49.84 -12.81
C MET A 820 38.37 -49.57 -14.32
N LYS A 821 38.71 -48.33 -14.72
CA LYS A 821 38.97 -47.89 -16.11
C LYS A 821 37.83 -48.21 -17.11
N ARG A 822 36.59 -48.42 -16.63
CA ARG A 822 35.46 -48.81 -17.48
C ARG A 822 34.93 -47.64 -18.29
N ASN A 823 35.01 -47.72 -19.62
CA ASN A 823 34.53 -46.67 -20.53
C ASN A 823 33.01 -46.44 -20.35
N PRO A 824 32.56 -45.25 -19.91
CA PRO A 824 31.14 -44.97 -19.68
C PRO A 824 30.26 -45.21 -20.91
N ARG A 825 30.77 -44.95 -22.12
CA ARG A 825 30.05 -45.16 -23.40
C ARG A 825 29.69 -46.62 -23.68
N LYS A 826 30.24 -47.59 -22.92
CA LYS A 826 29.87 -49.02 -23.01
C LYS A 826 29.02 -49.53 -21.82
N VAL A 827 28.68 -48.67 -20.85
CA VAL A 827 27.99 -49.06 -19.61
C VAL A 827 26.53 -48.60 -19.60
N LYS A 828 25.59 -49.54 -19.79
CA LYS A 828 24.16 -49.32 -20.10
C LYS A 828 23.41 -48.30 -19.23
N TRP A 829 23.78 -48.13 -17.96
CA TRP A 829 23.10 -47.23 -17.03
C TRP A 829 23.65 -45.79 -17.00
N THR A 830 24.78 -45.49 -17.65
CA THR A 830 25.37 -44.14 -17.62
C THR A 830 24.69 -43.18 -18.60
N LYS A 831 24.71 -41.88 -18.31
CA LYS A 831 24.19 -40.84 -19.22
C LYS A 831 24.95 -40.83 -20.56
N ALA A 832 26.25 -41.15 -20.54
CA ALA A 832 27.07 -41.24 -21.77
C ALA A 832 26.62 -42.37 -22.71
N TYR A 833 26.26 -43.55 -22.17
CA TYR A 833 25.68 -44.64 -22.98
C TYR A 833 24.29 -44.26 -23.49
N ARG A 834 23.43 -43.71 -22.62
CA ARG A 834 22.05 -43.33 -23.00
C ARG A 834 22.03 -42.29 -24.12
N ARG A 835 22.85 -41.24 -24.02
CA ARG A 835 22.98 -40.21 -25.06
C ARG A 835 23.50 -40.78 -26.39
N LEU A 836 24.48 -41.70 -26.34
CA LEU A 836 25.04 -42.34 -27.55
C LEU A 836 24.09 -43.33 -28.24
N HIS A 837 23.09 -43.85 -27.51
CA HIS A 837 22.04 -44.72 -28.05
C HIS A 837 20.66 -44.05 -28.14
N GLY A 838 20.58 -42.71 -28.13
CA GLY A 838 19.33 -41.95 -28.33
C GLY A 838 18.28 -42.07 -27.22
N LYS A 839 18.65 -42.55 -26.01
CA LYS A 839 17.73 -42.82 -24.89
C LYS A 839 17.76 -41.74 -23.80
N ASP A 840 17.93 -40.48 -24.18
CA ASP A 840 18.17 -39.35 -23.27
C ASP A 840 17.49 -38.09 -23.84
N MET A 841 16.17 -37.95 -23.65
CA MET A 841 15.36 -36.85 -24.18
C MET A 841 15.60 -35.52 -23.43
N THR A 842 16.80 -34.95 -23.56
CA THR A 842 17.12 -33.60 -23.05
C THR A 842 17.94 -32.79 -24.06
N GLN A 843 17.36 -32.52 -25.23
CA GLN A 843 17.77 -31.40 -26.10
C GLN A 843 16.59 -30.47 -26.35
N ASP A 844 16.00 -29.98 -25.26
CA ASP A 844 15.21 -28.76 -25.30
C ASP A 844 16.17 -27.56 -25.39
N SER A 845 16.18 -26.90 -26.55
CA SER A 845 16.99 -25.71 -26.81
C SER A 845 16.65 -24.54 -25.87
N THR A 846 15.41 -24.49 -25.38
CA THR A 846 14.93 -23.48 -24.42
C THR A 846 15.67 -23.61 -23.10
N PHE A 847 15.82 -24.84 -22.60
CA PHE A 847 16.48 -25.13 -21.33
C PHE A 847 18.01 -24.92 -21.37
N GLU A 848 18.65 -25.11 -22.52
CA GLU A 848 20.07 -24.71 -22.70
C GLU A 848 20.23 -23.18 -22.85
N PHE A 849 19.25 -22.47 -23.42
CA PHE A 849 19.25 -21.00 -23.49
C PHE A 849 19.07 -20.38 -22.09
N GLU A 850 18.11 -20.86 -21.29
CA GLU A 850 17.91 -20.42 -19.91
C GLU A 850 19.16 -20.67 -19.03
N ARG A 851 19.84 -21.81 -19.19
CA ARG A 851 21.10 -22.09 -18.50
C ARG A 851 22.29 -21.21 -18.92
N LYS A 852 22.22 -20.53 -20.08
CA LYS A 852 23.20 -19.51 -20.47
C LYS A 852 22.89 -18.14 -19.89
N ARG A 853 21.60 -17.78 -19.78
CA ARG A 853 21.12 -16.45 -19.37
C ARG A 853 21.68 -15.96 -18.03
N ASN A 854 21.94 -16.87 -17.10
CA ASN A 854 22.43 -16.56 -15.75
C ASN A 854 23.92 -16.85 -15.56
N ARG A 855 24.73 -16.75 -16.63
CA ARG A 855 26.17 -17.01 -16.58
C ARG A 855 26.93 -15.74 -17.00
N PRO A 856 27.76 -15.14 -16.14
CA PRO A 856 28.57 -13.97 -16.54
C PRO A 856 29.61 -14.40 -17.58
N GLU A 857 29.47 -13.91 -18.81
CA GLU A 857 30.50 -14.07 -19.84
C GLU A 857 31.60 -13.04 -19.65
N ARG A 858 32.85 -13.49 -19.77
CA ARG A 858 34.02 -12.61 -19.70
C ARG A 858 34.03 -11.75 -20.97
N TYR A 859 34.26 -10.44 -20.84
CA TYR A 859 34.10 -9.47 -21.93
C TYR A 859 34.80 -9.91 -23.23
N ASP A 860 34.01 -10.11 -24.28
CA ASP A 860 34.44 -10.34 -25.65
C ASP A 860 33.92 -9.20 -26.54
N ARG A 861 34.85 -8.49 -27.19
CA ARG A 861 34.57 -7.32 -28.02
C ARG A 861 33.73 -7.66 -29.25
N ASN A 862 33.95 -8.83 -29.87
CA ASN A 862 33.22 -9.28 -31.05
C ASN A 862 31.79 -9.70 -30.68
N LEU A 863 31.62 -10.37 -29.54
CA LEU A 863 30.29 -10.71 -29.01
C LEU A 863 29.49 -9.46 -28.66
N ALA A 864 30.11 -8.46 -28.02
CA ALA A 864 29.49 -7.18 -27.71
C ALA A 864 29.03 -6.44 -28.98
N GLU A 865 29.91 -6.33 -29.99
CA GLU A 865 29.58 -5.65 -31.25
C GLU A 865 28.47 -6.37 -32.03
N ASN A 866 28.50 -7.70 -32.09
CA ASN A 866 27.44 -8.49 -32.72
C ASN A 866 26.11 -8.39 -31.95
N THR A 867 26.15 -8.29 -30.62
CA THR A 867 24.95 -8.06 -29.79
C THR A 867 24.35 -6.67 -30.06
N LEU A 868 25.17 -5.63 -30.17
CA LEU A 868 24.70 -4.27 -30.52
C LEU A 868 24.09 -4.21 -31.93
N LYS A 869 24.65 -4.94 -32.90
CA LYS A 869 24.06 -5.11 -34.24
C LYS A 869 22.73 -5.89 -34.19
N ALA A 870 22.64 -6.92 -33.36
CA ALA A 870 21.42 -7.71 -33.17
C ALA A 870 20.28 -6.90 -32.52
N ILE A 871 20.57 -6.08 -31.50
CA ILE A 871 19.58 -5.22 -30.82
C ILE A 871 18.87 -4.31 -31.82
N LYS A 872 19.61 -3.59 -32.66
CA LYS A 872 19.04 -2.72 -33.71
C LYS A 872 18.09 -3.46 -34.67
N LYS A 873 18.40 -4.72 -35.00
CA LYS A 873 17.54 -5.58 -35.83
C LYS A 873 16.29 -6.06 -35.07
N ILE A 874 16.43 -6.38 -33.78
CA ILE A 874 15.33 -6.82 -32.92
C ILE A 874 14.32 -5.70 -32.67
N ASP A 875 14.77 -4.49 -32.34
CA ASP A 875 13.86 -3.34 -32.13
C ASP A 875 13.14 -2.93 -33.42
N LYS A 876 13.80 -3.02 -34.60
CA LYS A 876 13.08 -2.86 -35.87
C LYS A 876 11.97 -3.89 -36.03
N MET A 877 12.27 -5.18 -35.89
CA MET A 877 11.25 -6.25 -35.97
C MET A 877 10.14 -6.10 -34.91
N ARG A 878 10.44 -5.54 -33.74
CA ARG A 878 9.46 -5.25 -32.68
C ARG A 878 8.55 -4.08 -33.06
N SER A 879 9.12 -3.01 -33.64
CA SER A 879 8.36 -1.87 -34.16
C SER A 879 7.45 -2.29 -35.32
N ASP A 880 7.99 -3.01 -36.30
CA ASP A 880 7.26 -3.54 -37.45
C ASP A 880 6.06 -4.41 -37.00
N ARG A 881 6.28 -5.33 -36.06
CA ARG A 881 5.21 -6.17 -35.46
C ARG A 881 4.19 -5.38 -34.66
N SER A 882 4.60 -4.33 -33.94
CA SER A 882 3.68 -3.45 -33.20
C SER A 882 2.77 -2.68 -34.18
N SER A 883 3.37 -2.12 -35.23
CA SER A 883 2.67 -1.43 -36.32
C SER A 883 1.65 -2.34 -37.00
N ASP A 884 2.04 -3.56 -37.38
CA ASP A 884 1.10 -4.53 -37.98
C ASP A 884 0.02 -5.02 -37.00
N TYR A 885 0.30 -5.16 -35.71
CA TYR A 885 -0.71 -5.50 -34.70
C TYR A 885 -1.76 -4.38 -34.56
N ILE A 886 -1.32 -3.12 -34.45
CA ILE A 886 -2.19 -1.93 -34.42
C ILE A 886 -3.01 -1.84 -35.71
N LYS A 887 -2.36 -1.95 -36.86
CA LYS A 887 -2.98 -1.92 -38.20
C LYS A 887 -4.01 -3.03 -38.39
N ASN A 888 -3.78 -4.22 -37.84
CA ASN A 888 -4.75 -5.33 -37.87
C ASN A 888 -5.92 -5.13 -36.89
N ARG A 889 -5.71 -4.61 -35.68
CA ARG A 889 -6.82 -4.18 -34.79
C ARG A 889 -7.70 -3.11 -35.46
N LEU A 890 -7.09 -2.13 -36.12
CA LEU A 890 -7.79 -1.05 -36.81
C LEU A 890 -8.59 -1.52 -38.05
N LYS A 891 -8.25 -2.65 -38.67
CA LYS A 891 -9.06 -3.23 -39.77
C LYS A 891 -10.48 -3.59 -39.30
N ALA A 892 -10.62 -4.22 -38.14
CA ALA A 892 -11.93 -4.60 -37.59
C ALA A 892 -12.80 -3.35 -37.34
N GLY A 893 -12.25 -2.34 -36.68
CA GLY A 893 -12.93 -1.06 -36.44
C GLY A 893 -13.28 -0.29 -37.72
N LYS A 894 -12.52 -0.45 -38.82
CA LYS A 894 -12.87 0.12 -40.14
C LYS A 894 -14.01 -0.62 -40.84
N VAL A 895 -14.14 -1.93 -40.66
CA VAL A 895 -15.30 -2.69 -41.17
C VAL A 895 -16.56 -2.32 -40.40
N GLN A 896 -16.47 -2.22 -39.08
CA GLN A 896 -17.58 -1.81 -38.23
C GLN A 896 -18.05 -0.37 -38.55
N ARG A 897 -17.13 0.61 -38.57
CA ARG A 897 -17.47 1.99 -38.97
C ARG A 897 -18.04 2.10 -40.39
N LYS A 898 -17.62 1.26 -41.35
CA LYS A 898 -18.26 1.20 -42.68
C LYS A 898 -19.68 0.64 -42.65
N ARG A 899 -20.00 -0.25 -41.71
CA ARG A 899 -21.36 -0.81 -41.52
C ARG A 899 -22.28 0.20 -40.83
N GLU A 900 -21.77 0.93 -39.85
CA GLU A 900 -22.48 1.99 -39.14
C GLU A 900 -22.72 3.20 -40.06
N ALA A 901 -21.70 3.69 -40.77
CA ALA A 901 -21.86 4.76 -41.75
C ALA A 901 -22.79 4.38 -42.92
N ARG A 902 -22.86 3.09 -43.31
CA ARG A 902 -23.86 2.63 -44.28
C ARG A 902 -25.28 2.68 -43.69
N LYS A 903 -25.48 2.28 -42.44
CA LYS A 903 -26.78 2.43 -41.77
C LYS A 903 -27.21 3.89 -41.67
N GLN A 904 -26.33 4.79 -41.25
CA GLN A 904 -26.62 6.23 -41.23
C GLN A 904 -26.96 6.74 -42.64
N LEU A 905 -26.19 6.36 -43.67
CA LEU A 905 -26.48 6.72 -45.06
C LEU A 905 -27.85 6.17 -45.55
N GLU A 906 -28.29 5.00 -45.06
CA GLU A 906 -29.60 4.42 -45.37
C GLU A 906 -30.75 5.11 -44.58
N GLN A 907 -30.49 5.61 -43.37
CA GLN A 907 -31.46 6.31 -42.53
C GLN A 907 -31.60 7.81 -42.88
N GLU A 908 -30.49 8.45 -43.26
CA GLU A 908 -30.35 9.89 -43.48
C GLU A 908 -30.13 10.25 -44.96
N ILE A 909 -30.48 9.35 -45.88
CA ILE A 909 -30.26 9.50 -47.33
C ILE A 909 -30.83 10.82 -47.90
N HIS A 910 -31.84 11.39 -47.24
CA HIS A 910 -32.49 12.65 -47.58
C HIS A 910 -31.60 13.90 -47.33
N LEU A 911 -30.53 13.78 -46.54
CA LEU A 911 -29.55 14.86 -46.31
C LEU A 911 -28.46 14.90 -47.40
N VAL A 912 -28.36 13.88 -48.24
CA VAL A 912 -27.32 13.78 -49.27
C VAL A 912 -27.79 14.43 -50.58
N LYS A 913 -27.25 15.61 -50.89
CA LYS A 913 -27.50 16.29 -52.18
C LYS A 913 -27.13 15.37 -53.36
N ALA A 914 -28.02 15.29 -54.35
CA ALA A 914 -27.79 14.53 -55.56
C ALA A 914 -26.54 15.03 -56.33
N PRO A 915 -25.75 14.15 -56.98
CA PRO A 915 -24.47 14.54 -57.60
C PRO A 915 -24.55 15.67 -58.62
N LEU A 916 -25.67 15.81 -59.34
CA LEU A 916 -25.90 16.92 -60.28
C LEU A 916 -25.97 18.28 -59.56
N ALA A 917 -26.63 18.35 -58.41
CA ALA A 917 -26.72 19.57 -57.59
C ALA A 917 -25.40 19.94 -56.88
N LEU A 918 -24.38 19.07 -56.95
CA LEU A 918 -23.01 19.36 -56.49
C LEU A 918 -22.08 19.77 -57.66
N ALA A 919 -22.51 19.61 -58.91
CA ALA A 919 -21.72 19.99 -60.09
C ALA A 919 -21.86 21.49 -60.46
N GLU A 920 -22.96 22.12 -60.04
CA GLU A 920 -23.25 23.54 -60.26
C GLU A 920 -22.65 24.46 -59.16
N ASP A 921 -22.30 23.90 -58.00
CA ASP A 921 -21.71 24.64 -56.88
C ASP A 921 -20.24 24.99 -57.16
N SER A 922 -20.00 26.23 -57.55
CA SER A 922 -18.67 26.74 -57.92
C SER A 922 -17.69 26.79 -56.74
N SER A 923 -18.18 26.76 -55.49
CA SER A 923 -17.33 26.80 -54.28
C SER A 923 -16.52 25.51 -54.06
N LEU A 924 -16.97 24.38 -54.62
CA LEU A 924 -16.37 23.06 -54.40
C LEU A 924 -15.24 22.70 -55.39
N ARG A 925 -14.87 23.60 -56.31
CA ARG A 925 -13.79 23.38 -57.29
C ARG A 925 -12.40 23.63 -56.69
N LEU A 926 -11.84 22.61 -56.05
CA LEU A 926 -10.45 22.60 -55.59
C LEU A 926 -9.46 22.90 -56.75
N PRO A 927 -8.40 23.71 -56.51
CA PRO A 927 -7.40 24.03 -57.54
C PRO A 927 -6.56 22.80 -57.91
N LYS A 928 -6.21 22.67 -59.19
CA LYS A 928 -5.42 21.54 -59.72
C LYS A 928 -3.95 21.64 -59.30
N VAL A 929 -3.61 21.07 -58.13
CA VAL A 929 -2.22 20.85 -57.71
C VAL A 929 -1.55 19.88 -58.69
N LYS A 930 -0.54 20.34 -59.44
CA LYS A 930 0.35 19.47 -60.21
C LYS A 930 1.35 18.82 -59.27
N VAL A 931 1.25 17.51 -59.07
CA VAL A 931 2.27 16.71 -58.39
C VAL A 931 3.20 16.12 -59.45
N ASN A 932 4.48 16.45 -59.39
CA ASN A 932 5.49 15.78 -60.22
C ASN A 932 5.73 14.37 -59.66
N VAL A 933 5.47 13.35 -60.47
CA VAL A 933 5.73 11.94 -60.12
C VAL A 933 7.08 11.54 -60.71
N THR A 934 8.12 11.52 -59.87
CA THR A 934 9.41 10.91 -60.24
C THR A 934 9.23 9.40 -60.26
N GLN A 935 9.29 8.78 -61.45
CA GLN A 935 9.26 7.32 -61.57
C GLN A 935 10.62 6.73 -61.18
N THR A 936 10.69 6.06 -60.03
CA THR A 936 11.80 5.14 -59.75
C THR A 936 11.60 3.88 -60.60
N GLN A 937 12.52 3.64 -61.54
CA GLN A 937 12.52 2.43 -62.35
C GLN A 937 12.84 1.21 -61.48
N THR A 938 12.14 0.11 -61.73
CA THR A 938 12.57 -1.23 -61.30
C THR A 938 13.58 -1.77 -62.30
N GLU A 939 14.80 -2.04 -61.86
CA GLU A 939 15.74 -2.91 -62.57
C GLU A 939 15.97 -4.20 -61.79
N GLU A 940 16.28 -5.27 -62.51
CA GLU A 940 16.32 -6.64 -62.00
C GLU A 940 17.73 -7.09 -61.56
N ASN A 941 17.81 -8.30 -61.01
CA ASN A 941 19.06 -8.90 -60.56
C ASN A 941 20.14 -8.97 -61.65
N GLN A 942 21.38 -8.61 -61.33
CA GLN A 942 22.53 -9.36 -61.86
C GLN A 942 23.79 -9.41 -60.97
N ARG A 943 24.42 -10.58 -61.08
CA ARG A 943 25.58 -11.21 -60.43
C ARG A 943 26.84 -10.38 -60.09
N MET A 944 27.43 -10.77 -58.94
CA MET A 944 28.85 -11.09 -58.63
C MET A 944 30.00 -10.10 -58.90
N GLU A 945 31.11 -10.39 -58.19
CA GLU A 945 32.48 -9.82 -58.28
C GLU A 945 32.60 -8.36 -57.76
N GLU A 946 33.44 -8.04 -56.77
CA GLU A 946 34.38 -8.83 -55.93
C GLU A 946 34.08 -8.72 -54.42
#